data_AF-A0A0S8A6W7-F1
#
_entry.id   AF-A0A0S8A6W7-F1
#
_cell.length_a   1.000
_cell.length_b   1.000
_cell.length_c   1.000
_cell.angle_alpha   90.00
_cell.angle_beta   90.00
_cell.angle_gamma   90.00
#
_symmetry.space_group_name_H-M   'P 1'
#
loop_
_entity.id
_entity.type
_entity.pdbx_description
1 polymer ?
#
loop_
_entity_poly.entity_id
_entity_poly.type
_entity_poly.pdbx_seq_one_letter_code
_entity_poly.pdbx_strand_id
1 'polypeptide(L)'
;VAIGINTEIGKIQSLVGAARPPETPMQIQLKKIGTQLAVVSSIVCASVFFIGLLRGQSFLQMLKSSISLAVAAVPEGLPTVATTTLALGIRKMHQHKVAIRQLNAVETLGSVQVFCLDKTGTLTLNKMSVVAVHLGVQPVVISGTQFVLNAKVIDPLRRRDFKQFLQVLALCNEIEDLSRINNDVFSGSPTENALLEVAIKAGVDVKTLHQKHPRSKIEFRSEDRPYMSTYHPLKDGKHLVAVKGSPLEVLQLCQHYFKGGRRSRLNDEVVQSIMNANERMAGDALRVLGVAFAEQDDDGQNAIADLTWLGLVGMIDPLRTGMPDLIDVFHQAGIRTVMITGDQSATAYAIGKQLNLSNNRPLQILDSTRLDKLDPVLLQGLIENVHIFARVSPAHKLEIVQALQKSGKAVAMTGDGINDGPALKAADIGVAMGGAETDIARSVSDVVLEDDNLHTMVTAVHEGRAIYNNIRKSIHYLISTNLSEIEVMLAGVSMGMGQPLSPMQLLWINLVSDIFPGLALSMEPPEPDLMQRPPRGRDEHIIRRQDLMRMLRESAFITAGSFASYAYGYLRYGAGPKANTLLFNSLTLAQLIHAYSCRSDHYSIFSKEKLPRNPSLLMATGGSVALQVAAMTIPQLRKFLGSTTIGMADSVVIAASAAAPILCNELVKEAGARKRLKTHIPQDMQNTTDISDAENEHTNN
;
A
#
# COMPACT_ATOMS: atom_id res chain seq x y z
N VAL A 1 17.60 -36.71 10.48
CA VAL A 1 17.78 -35.44 11.22
C VAL A 1 19.05 -34.77 10.70
N ALA A 2 19.01 -33.48 10.39
CA ALA A 2 20.16 -32.71 9.87
C ALA A 2 20.51 -31.56 10.83
N ILE A 3 21.73 -31.00 10.72
CA ILE A 3 22.23 -29.89 11.56
C ILE A 3 22.89 -28.81 10.68
N GLY A 4 22.86 -27.56 11.15
CA GLY A 4 23.47 -26.42 10.46
C GLY A 4 22.89 -26.19 9.05
N ILE A 5 23.77 -25.94 8.08
CA ILE A 5 23.41 -25.59 6.69
C ILE A 5 22.68 -26.72 5.94
N ASN A 6 22.77 -27.95 6.44
CA ASN A 6 22.14 -29.13 5.85
C ASN A 6 20.69 -29.36 6.33
N THR A 7 20.22 -28.56 7.30
CA THR A 7 18.79 -28.51 7.65
C THR A 7 17.99 -27.86 6.54
N GLU A 8 16.68 -28.13 6.47
CA GLU A 8 15.81 -27.45 5.50
C GLU A 8 15.85 -25.92 5.68
N ILE A 9 15.90 -25.43 6.93
CA ILE A 9 16.10 -24.00 7.23
C ILE A 9 17.49 -23.50 6.79
N GLY A 10 18.54 -24.29 6.99
CA GLY A 10 19.91 -23.96 6.60
C GLY A 10 20.12 -23.92 5.09
N LYS A 11 19.43 -24.80 4.34
CA LYS A 11 19.39 -24.78 2.87
C LYS A 11 18.64 -23.54 2.36
N ILE A 12 17.55 -23.16 3.01
CA ILE A 12 16.83 -21.92 2.69
C ILE A 12 17.72 -20.70 2.95
N GLN A 13 18.42 -20.64 4.08
CA GLN A 13 19.33 -19.53 4.41
C GLN A 13 20.55 -19.42 3.46
N SER A 14 21.13 -20.55 3.03
CA SER A 14 22.27 -20.55 2.10
C SER A 14 21.89 -20.08 0.69
N LEU A 15 20.67 -20.35 0.25
CA LEU A 15 20.11 -19.83 -1.00
C LEU A 15 19.85 -18.32 -0.95
N VAL A 16 19.57 -17.75 0.23
CA VAL A 16 19.34 -16.30 0.40
C VAL A 16 20.66 -15.51 0.44
N GLY A 17 21.75 -16.08 0.97
CA GLY A 17 23.04 -15.37 1.14
C GLY A 17 23.92 -15.25 -0.11
N ALA A 18 23.64 -16.00 -1.19
CA ALA A 18 24.56 -16.14 -2.32
C ALA A 18 24.14 -15.43 -3.62
N ALA A 19 22.98 -14.78 -3.66
CA ALA A 19 22.47 -14.15 -4.89
C ALA A 19 22.58 -12.62 -4.81
N ARG A 20 23.18 -12.00 -5.84
CA ARG A 20 22.97 -10.56 -6.08
C ARG A 20 21.46 -10.34 -6.21
N PRO A 21 20.89 -9.28 -5.60
CA PRO A 21 19.47 -8.99 -5.77
C PRO A 21 19.18 -8.82 -7.27
N PRO A 22 18.18 -9.52 -7.82
CA PRO A 22 17.87 -9.42 -9.25
C PRO A 22 17.48 -7.98 -9.63
N GLU A 23 17.75 -7.59 -10.88
CA GLU A 23 17.30 -6.28 -11.40
C GLU A 23 15.78 -6.14 -11.25
N THR A 24 15.32 -4.97 -10.83
CA THR A 24 13.87 -4.68 -10.70
C THR A 24 13.19 -4.65 -12.08
N PRO A 25 11.87 -4.94 -12.18
CA PRO A 25 11.13 -4.84 -13.43
C PRO A 25 11.32 -3.49 -14.14
N MET A 26 11.31 -2.39 -13.39
CA MET A 26 11.59 -1.05 -13.91
C MET A 26 13.03 -0.90 -14.43
N GLN A 27 14.04 -1.40 -13.72
CA GLN A 27 15.44 -1.39 -14.23
C GLN A 27 15.56 -2.17 -15.55
N ILE A 28 14.87 -3.31 -15.66
CA ILE A 28 14.83 -4.10 -16.89
C ILE A 28 14.15 -3.31 -18.03
N GLN A 29 13.02 -2.64 -17.75
CA GLN A 29 12.35 -1.78 -18.72
C GLN A 29 13.24 -0.62 -19.17
N LEU A 30 13.91 0.04 -18.23
CA LEU A 30 14.86 1.12 -18.51
C LEU A 30 16.04 0.66 -19.37
N LYS A 31 16.57 -0.52 -19.10
CA LYS A 31 17.64 -1.13 -19.90
C LYS A 31 17.18 -1.41 -21.32
N LYS A 32 15.97 -1.97 -21.49
CA LYS A 32 15.35 -2.17 -22.80
C LYS A 32 15.17 -0.86 -23.55
N ILE A 33 14.66 0.19 -22.90
CA ILE A 33 14.52 1.53 -23.48
C ILE A 33 15.89 2.09 -23.86
N GLY A 34 16.89 1.97 -22.98
CA GLY A 34 18.26 2.41 -23.25
C GLY A 34 18.87 1.71 -24.47
N THR A 35 18.66 0.39 -24.60
CA THR A 35 19.10 -0.36 -25.78
C THR A 35 18.34 0.04 -27.05
N GLN A 36 17.02 0.25 -26.98
CA GLN A 36 16.22 0.70 -28.11
C GLN A 36 16.66 2.10 -28.58
N LEU A 37 16.88 3.03 -27.65
CA LEU A 37 17.41 4.35 -27.95
C LEU A 37 18.80 4.27 -28.55
N ALA A 38 19.70 3.43 -28.02
CA ALA A 38 21.02 3.23 -28.61
C ALA A 38 20.96 2.74 -30.06
N VAL A 39 20.03 1.82 -30.38
CA VAL A 39 19.80 1.35 -31.76
C VAL A 39 19.27 2.48 -32.65
N VAL A 40 18.24 3.21 -32.19
CA VAL A 40 17.67 4.35 -32.95
C VAL A 40 18.73 5.42 -33.19
N SER A 41 19.46 5.81 -32.15
CA SER A 41 20.56 6.76 -32.22
C SER A 41 21.66 6.29 -33.18
N SER A 42 21.98 4.99 -33.20
CA SER A 42 22.96 4.43 -34.15
C SER A 42 22.49 4.56 -35.60
N ILE A 43 21.20 4.28 -35.87
CA ILE A 43 20.59 4.46 -37.21
C ILE A 43 20.64 5.93 -37.63
N VAL A 44 20.30 6.85 -36.72
CA VAL A 44 20.35 8.29 -37.03
C VAL A 44 21.80 8.75 -37.23
N CYS A 45 22.76 8.28 -36.43
CA CYS A 45 24.17 8.59 -36.62
C CYS A 45 24.68 8.11 -37.97
N ALA A 46 24.33 6.89 -38.39
CA ALA A 46 24.64 6.40 -39.72
C ALA A 46 23.99 7.27 -40.81
N SER A 47 22.73 7.66 -40.62
CA SER A 47 22.02 8.54 -41.56
C SER A 47 22.71 9.91 -41.68
N VAL A 48 23.05 10.54 -40.55
CA VAL A 48 23.81 11.80 -40.50
C VAL A 48 25.16 11.65 -41.21
N PHE A 49 25.89 10.56 -40.96
CA PHE A 49 27.16 10.26 -41.61
C PHE A 49 27.04 10.21 -43.14
N PHE A 50 26.12 9.37 -43.66
CA PHE A 50 25.96 9.18 -45.10
C PHE A 50 25.38 10.42 -45.79
N ILE A 51 24.40 11.09 -45.19
CA ILE A 51 23.84 12.34 -45.73
C ILE A 51 24.93 13.42 -45.78
N GLY A 52 25.76 13.53 -44.74
CA GLY A 52 26.87 14.48 -44.72
C GLY A 52 27.91 14.21 -45.81
N LEU A 53 28.27 12.94 -46.04
CA LEU A 53 29.16 12.54 -47.13
C LEU A 53 28.56 12.88 -48.50
N LEU A 54 27.28 12.58 -48.72
CA LEU A 54 26.58 12.92 -49.97
C LEU A 54 26.50 14.44 -50.21
N ARG A 55 26.48 15.23 -49.13
CA ARG A 55 26.55 16.69 -49.18
C ARG A 55 27.98 17.25 -49.32
N GLY A 56 28.98 16.39 -49.52
CA GLY A 56 30.37 16.80 -49.76
C GLY A 56 31.17 17.15 -48.51
N GLN A 57 30.72 16.78 -47.31
CA GLN A 57 31.49 16.97 -46.08
C GLN A 57 32.67 15.99 -45.98
N SER A 58 33.74 16.41 -45.31
CA SER A 58 34.94 15.58 -45.12
C SER A 58 34.63 14.30 -44.33
N PHE A 59 35.12 13.15 -44.82
CA PHE A 59 34.96 11.85 -44.17
C PHE A 59 35.37 11.86 -42.70
N LEU A 60 36.56 12.40 -42.40
CA LEU A 60 37.10 12.42 -41.04
C LEU A 60 36.26 13.33 -40.12
N GLN A 61 35.70 14.40 -40.68
CA GLN A 61 34.83 15.33 -39.96
C GLN A 61 33.47 14.67 -39.64
N MET A 62 32.88 13.98 -40.61
CA MET A 62 31.62 13.25 -40.42
C MET A 62 31.77 12.07 -39.48
N LEU A 63 32.90 11.36 -39.54
CA LEU A 63 33.20 10.26 -38.61
C LEU A 63 33.26 10.76 -37.17
N LYS A 64 34.00 11.85 -36.90
CA LYS A 64 34.10 12.45 -35.56
C LYS A 64 32.73 12.86 -35.02
N SER A 65 31.90 13.52 -35.83
CA SER A 65 30.59 13.99 -35.38
C SER A 65 29.59 12.87 -35.19
N SER A 66 29.64 11.82 -36.02
CA SER A 66 28.74 10.68 -35.87
C SER A 66 29.08 9.88 -34.61
N ILE A 67 30.36 9.68 -34.30
CA ILE A 67 30.78 9.06 -33.03
C ILE A 67 30.35 9.92 -31.84
N SER A 68 30.53 11.24 -31.94
CA SER A 68 30.19 12.16 -30.84
C SER A 68 28.68 12.22 -30.59
N LEU A 69 27.88 12.23 -31.66
CA LEU A 69 26.43 12.11 -31.57
C LEU A 69 26.01 10.76 -31.00
N ALA A 70 26.67 9.66 -31.39
CA ALA A 70 26.38 8.33 -30.86
C ALA A 70 26.60 8.26 -29.34
N VAL A 71 27.69 8.86 -28.84
CA VAL A 71 27.96 8.95 -27.39
C VAL A 71 26.94 9.85 -26.70
N ALA A 72 26.65 11.02 -27.25
CA ALA A 72 25.70 11.97 -26.66
C ALA A 72 24.25 11.45 -26.63
N ALA A 73 23.84 10.71 -27.66
CA ALA A 73 22.47 10.25 -27.81
C ALA A 73 22.10 9.05 -26.92
N VAL A 74 23.08 8.44 -26.23
CA VAL A 74 22.83 7.38 -25.24
C VAL A 74 22.49 8.05 -23.90
N PRO A 75 21.29 7.81 -23.33
CA PRO A 75 20.88 8.45 -22.10
C PRO A 75 21.52 7.77 -20.87
N GLU A 76 22.79 8.09 -20.61
CA GLU A 76 23.58 7.54 -19.49
C GLU A 76 22.98 7.87 -18.11
N GLY A 77 22.17 8.94 -18.03
CA GLY A 77 21.52 9.38 -16.80
C GLY A 77 20.37 8.50 -16.30
N LEU A 78 19.73 7.69 -17.17
CA LEU A 78 18.50 6.96 -16.80
C LEU A 78 18.69 5.94 -15.66
N PRO A 79 19.71 5.05 -15.68
CA PRO A 79 19.91 4.09 -14.60
C PRO A 79 20.26 4.76 -13.27
N THR A 80 21.03 5.85 -13.33
CA THR A 80 21.44 6.66 -12.17
C THR A 80 20.23 7.35 -11.53
N VAL A 81 19.39 7.96 -12.35
CA VAL A 81 18.13 8.58 -11.93
C VAL A 81 17.24 7.57 -11.21
N ALA A 82 16.98 6.41 -11.82
CA ALA A 82 16.08 5.41 -11.24
C ALA A 82 16.61 4.87 -9.90
N THR A 83 17.90 4.53 -9.84
CA THR A 83 18.54 3.99 -8.62
C THR A 83 18.54 5.02 -7.50
N THR A 84 18.85 6.29 -7.81
CA THR A 84 18.87 7.37 -6.82
C THR A 84 17.46 7.67 -6.30
N THR A 85 16.45 7.68 -7.19
CA THR A 85 15.05 7.92 -6.81
C THR A 85 14.54 6.82 -5.88
N LEU A 86 14.79 5.56 -6.21
CA LEU A 86 14.45 4.41 -5.38
C LEU A 86 15.12 4.51 -4.00
N ALA A 87 16.42 4.81 -3.96
CA ALA A 87 17.16 4.91 -2.69
C ALA A 87 16.63 6.03 -1.79
N LEU A 88 16.35 7.21 -2.35
CA LEU A 88 15.76 8.33 -1.63
C LEU A 88 14.34 8.00 -1.14
N GLY A 89 13.55 7.34 -1.97
CA GLY A 89 12.20 6.88 -1.64
C GLY A 89 12.19 5.86 -0.48
N ILE A 90 13.08 4.87 -0.51
CA ILE A 90 13.24 3.89 0.58
C ILE A 90 13.65 4.59 1.87
N ARG A 91 14.59 5.54 1.80
CA ARG A 91 14.98 6.32 2.97
C ARG A 91 13.79 7.07 3.57
N LYS A 92 12.92 7.64 2.74
CA LYS A 92 11.71 8.34 3.18
C LYS A 92 10.66 7.38 3.76
N MET A 93 10.47 6.21 3.17
CA MET A 93 9.62 5.14 3.72
C MET A 93 10.11 4.67 5.09
N HIS A 94 11.43 4.46 5.24
CA HIS A 94 12.03 4.04 6.50
C HIS A 94 11.87 5.10 7.61
N GLN A 95 11.92 6.39 7.28
CA GLN A 95 11.59 7.47 8.23
C GLN A 95 10.14 7.42 8.72
N HIS A 96 9.24 6.80 7.95
CA HIS A 96 7.86 6.52 8.32
C HIS A 96 7.67 5.08 8.81
N LYS A 97 8.74 4.42 9.30
CA LYS A 97 8.70 3.08 9.90
C LYS A 97 8.27 1.95 8.93
N VAL A 98 8.46 2.18 7.63
CA VAL A 98 8.29 1.14 6.59
C VAL A 98 9.67 0.66 6.15
N ALA A 99 10.03 -0.55 6.57
CA ALA A 99 11.29 -1.17 6.17
C ALA A 99 11.11 -1.98 4.88
N ILE A 100 11.81 -1.55 3.82
CA ILE A 100 11.83 -2.24 2.53
C ILE A 100 13.00 -3.24 2.50
N ARG A 101 12.71 -4.52 2.32
CA ARG A 101 13.73 -5.59 2.24
C ARG A 101 14.22 -5.83 0.82
N GLN A 102 13.37 -5.59 -0.18
CA GLN A 102 13.73 -5.77 -1.59
C GLN A 102 13.34 -4.54 -2.41
N LEU A 103 14.22 -4.10 -3.32
CA LEU A 103 14.02 -2.87 -4.11
C LEU A 103 12.82 -2.96 -5.07
N ASN A 104 12.53 -4.15 -5.61
CA ASN A 104 11.35 -4.41 -6.45
C ASN A 104 10.04 -4.11 -5.71
N ALA A 105 10.03 -4.21 -4.37
CA ALA A 105 8.84 -3.99 -3.57
C ALA A 105 8.34 -2.55 -3.69
N VAL A 106 9.26 -1.57 -3.79
CA VAL A 106 8.91 -0.16 -3.94
C VAL A 106 8.10 0.09 -5.21
N GLU A 107 8.51 -0.54 -6.31
CA GLU A 107 7.85 -0.41 -7.60
C GLU A 107 6.46 -1.05 -7.58
N THR A 108 6.37 -2.26 -7.02
CA THR A 108 5.12 -3.02 -7.00
C THR A 108 4.10 -2.39 -6.04
N LEU A 109 4.54 -1.80 -4.91
CA LEU A 109 3.69 -1.02 -3.99
C LEU A 109 2.92 0.08 -4.72
N GLY A 110 3.55 0.76 -5.67
CA GLY A 110 2.91 1.80 -6.49
C GLY A 110 1.84 1.27 -7.46
N SER A 111 1.78 -0.05 -7.67
CA SER A 111 0.85 -0.73 -8.58
C SER A 111 -0.11 -1.69 -7.90
N VAL A 112 -0.11 -1.82 -6.57
CA VAL A 112 -1.00 -2.75 -5.86
C VAL A 112 -2.45 -2.47 -6.23
N GLN A 113 -3.16 -3.50 -6.67
CA GLN A 113 -4.57 -3.42 -7.07
C GLN A 113 -5.47 -4.18 -6.11
N VAL A 114 -4.96 -5.25 -5.50
CA VAL A 114 -5.67 -6.05 -4.50
C VAL A 114 -4.82 -6.17 -3.25
N PHE A 115 -5.43 -5.91 -2.11
CA PHE A 115 -4.82 -6.01 -0.80
C PHE A 115 -5.52 -7.12 -0.03
N CYS A 116 -4.83 -8.26 0.12
CA CYS A 116 -5.26 -9.40 0.90
C CYS A 116 -4.87 -9.20 2.36
N LEU A 117 -5.86 -9.15 3.22
CA LEU A 117 -5.74 -8.82 4.64
C LEU A 117 -6.03 -10.08 5.46
N ASP A 118 -5.05 -10.55 6.22
CA ASP A 118 -5.36 -11.48 7.31
C ASP A 118 -6.19 -10.76 8.38
N LYS A 119 -7.03 -11.53 9.10
CA LYS A 119 -7.87 -10.96 10.15
C LYS A 119 -7.14 -10.91 11.49
N THR A 120 -6.56 -12.03 11.93
CA THR A 120 -6.04 -12.17 13.29
C THR A 120 -4.68 -11.49 13.37
N GLY A 121 -4.50 -10.58 14.33
CA GLY A 121 -3.25 -9.84 14.54
C GLY A 121 -2.84 -8.86 13.43
N THR A 122 -3.48 -8.89 12.27
CA THR A 122 -3.38 -7.86 11.23
C THR A 122 -4.50 -6.82 11.37
N LEU A 123 -5.75 -7.17 11.09
CA LEU A 123 -6.91 -6.25 11.25
C LEU A 123 -7.34 -6.08 12.70
N THR A 124 -7.06 -7.09 13.51
CA THR A 124 -7.40 -7.17 14.93
C THR A 124 -6.15 -7.10 15.80
N LEU A 125 -6.33 -6.90 17.10
CA LEU A 125 -5.23 -6.82 18.05
C LEU A 125 -4.68 -8.19 18.47
N ASN A 126 -5.26 -9.30 17.98
CA ASN A 126 -5.00 -10.65 18.47
C ASN A 126 -5.12 -10.73 20.01
N LYS A 127 -6.04 -9.94 20.57
CA LYS A 127 -6.26 -9.83 22.03
C LYS A 127 -7.75 -9.93 22.32
N MET A 128 -8.20 -11.14 22.60
CA MET A 128 -9.59 -11.37 23.02
C MET A 128 -9.98 -10.47 24.18
N SER A 129 -11.17 -9.87 24.10
CA SER A 129 -11.73 -8.97 25.10
C SER A 129 -13.20 -9.30 25.32
N VAL A 130 -13.63 -9.32 26.58
CA VAL A 130 -15.05 -9.51 26.92
C VAL A 130 -15.80 -8.20 26.71
N VAL A 131 -16.84 -8.23 25.89
CA VAL A 131 -17.64 -7.04 25.52
C VAL A 131 -19.12 -7.17 25.87
N ALA A 132 -19.60 -8.38 26.12
CA ALA A 132 -20.98 -8.62 26.50
C ALA A 132 -21.09 -9.75 27.52
N VAL A 133 -22.05 -9.62 28.43
CA VAL A 133 -22.43 -10.67 29.39
C VAL A 133 -23.95 -10.77 29.40
N HIS A 134 -24.49 -11.97 29.52
CA HIS A 134 -25.92 -12.19 29.70
C HIS A 134 -26.16 -12.92 31.02
N LEU A 135 -26.63 -12.22 32.05
CA LEU A 135 -26.82 -12.78 33.40
C LEU A 135 -28.26 -13.25 33.57
N GLY A 136 -28.48 -14.56 33.70
CA GLY A 136 -29.81 -15.15 33.70
C GLY A 136 -30.58 -14.82 32.43
N VAL A 137 -31.34 -13.71 32.44
CA VAL A 137 -32.15 -13.19 31.32
C VAL A 137 -31.85 -11.71 30.98
N GLN A 138 -30.79 -11.11 31.53
CA GLN A 138 -30.49 -9.68 31.37
C GLN A 138 -29.16 -9.45 30.63
N PRO A 139 -29.15 -8.66 29.53
CA PRO A 139 -27.92 -8.31 28.82
C PRO A 139 -27.17 -7.17 29.53
N VAL A 140 -25.86 -7.32 29.65
CA VAL A 140 -24.91 -6.32 30.14
C VAL A 140 -23.86 -6.09 29.06
N VAL A 141 -23.67 -4.85 28.66
CA VAL A 141 -22.63 -4.44 27.71
C VAL A 141 -21.44 -3.90 28.48
N ILE A 142 -20.24 -4.25 28.05
CA ILE A 142 -18.98 -3.81 28.67
C ILE A 142 -18.28 -2.87 27.69
N SER A 143 -17.99 -1.65 28.14
CA SER A 143 -17.27 -0.66 27.36
C SER A 143 -16.12 -0.10 28.19
N GLY A 144 -14.89 -0.44 27.83
CA GLY A 144 -13.70 -0.10 28.61
C GLY A 144 -13.75 -0.72 30.02
N THR A 145 -13.91 0.11 31.04
CA THR A 145 -14.05 -0.28 32.45
C THR A 145 -15.49 -0.19 32.96
N GLN A 146 -16.43 0.24 32.12
CA GLN A 146 -17.82 0.45 32.50
C GLN A 146 -18.67 -0.77 32.17
N PHE A 147 -19.55 -1.13 33.10
CA PHE A 147 -20.55 -2.19 32.96
C PHE A 147 -21.92 -1.53 32.82
N VAL A 148 -22.59 -1.71 31.70
CA VAL A 148 -23.85 -1.02 31.37
C VAL A 148 -25.01 -2.01 31.29
N LEU A 149 -26.05 -1.76 32.07
CA LEU A 149 -27.31 -2.51 32.06
C LEU A 149 -28.45 -1.53 31.86
N ASN A 150 -29.30 -1.76 30.85
CA ASN A 150 -30.43 -0.89 30.52
C ASN A 150 -30.04 0.60 30.43
N ALA A 151 -28.94 0.90 29.71
CA ALA A 151 -28.36 2.23 29.55
C ALA A 151 -27.89 2.93 30.85
N LYS A 152 -27.73 2.20 31.95
CA LYS A 152 -27.17 2.71 33.21
C LYS A 152 -25.88 1.99 33.58
N VAL A 153 -24.87 2.75 33.99
CA VAL A 153 -23.63 2.20 34.54
C VAL A 153 -23.95 1.55 35.89
N ILE A 154 -23.53 0.30 36.07
CA ILE A 154 -23.73 -0.48 37.29
C ILE A 154 -22.40 -0.90 37.90
N ASP A 155 -22.39 -1.08 39.21
CA ASP A 155 -21.31 -1.75 39.92
C ASP A 155 -21.58 -3.26 39.92
N PRO A 156 -20.75 -4.08 39.22
CA PRO A 156 -20.98 -5.52 39.09
C PRO A 156 -20.93 -6.24 40.44
N LEU A 157 -20.13 -5.76 41.41
CA LEU A 157 -19.94 -6.46 42.69
C LEU A 157 -21.09 -6.27 43.68
N ARG A 158 -21.91 -5.22 43.49
CA ARG A 158 -23.13 -5.00 44.30
C ARG A 158 -24.23 -6.01 43.98
N ARG A 159 -24.21 -6.59 42.78
CA ARG A 159 -25.16 -7.60 42.33
C ARG A 159 -24.64 -8.99 42.64
N ARG A 160 -25.39 -9.76 43.45
CA ARG A 160 -24.97 -11.12 43.87
C ARG A 160 -24.81 -12.08 42.68
N ASP A 161 -25.70 -11.99 41.70
CA ASP A 161 -25.66 -12.82 40.50
C ASP A 161 -24.44 -12.51 39.62
N PHE A 162 -24.14 -11.23 39.41
CA PHE A 162 -22.97 -10.84 38.63
C PHE A 162 -21.66 -11.14 39.37
N LYS A 163 -21.59 -10.88 40.68
CA LYS A 163 -20.43 -11.22 41.49
C LYS A 163 -20.11 -12.72 41.41
N GLN A 164 -21.12 -13.59 41.55
CA GLN A 164 -20.92 -15.04 41.45
C GLN A 164 -20.43 -15.44 40.05
N PHE A 165 -21.00 -14.86 38.99
CA PHE A 165 -20.56 -15.08 37.61
C PHE A 165 -19.08 -14.74 37.40
N LEU A 166 -18.64 -13.56 37.85
CA LEU A 166 -17.24 -13.13 37.72
C LEU A 166 -16.28 -13.98 38.56
N GLN A 167 -16.70 -14.42 39.75
CA GLN A 167 -15.91 -15.33 40.57
C GLN A 167 -15.73 -16.69 39.91
N VAL A 168 -16.79 -17.24 39.31
CA VAL A 168 -16.73 -18.52 38.58
C VAL A 168 -15.85 -18.41 37.34
N LEU A 169 -15.90 -17.29 36.60
CA LEU A 169 -14.97 -17.05 35.49
C LEU A 169 -13.51 -17.00 35.92
N ALA A 170 -13.23 -16.38 37.08
CA ALA A 170 -11.89 -16.30 37.62
C ALA A 170 -11.39 -17.65 38.15
N LEU A 171 -12.27 -18.45 38.78
CA LEU A 171 -11.92 -19.75 39.38
C LEU A 171 -11.79 -20.85 38.32
N CYS A 172 -12.70 -20.92 37.35
CA CYS A 172 -12.63 -21.84 36.23
C CYS A 172 -11.70 -21.26 35.15
N ASN A 173 -10.41 -21.13 35.46
CA ASN A 173 -9.39 -20.59 34.57
C ASN A 173 -8.11 -21.45 34.63
N GLU A 174 -7.38 -21.57 33.53
CA GLU A 174 -6.15 -22.39 33.45
C GLU A 174 -4.88 -21.65 33.93
N ILE A 175 -4.93 -20.33 34.11
CA ILE A 175 -3.78 -19.53 34.55
C ILE A 175 -3.40 -19.83 36.01
N GLU A 176 -2.20 -20.39 36.23
CA GLU A 176 -1.71 -20.74 37.58
C GLU A 176 -0.89 -19.63 38.24
N ASP A 177 -0.04 -18.93 37.47
CA ASP A 177 0.85 -17.90 38.00
C ASP A 177 0.16 -16.53 38.06
N LEU A 178 -0.47 -16.27 39.20
CA LEU A 178 -1.11 -15.00 39.52
C LEU A 178 -0.12 -13.93 40.04
N SER A 179 1.19 -14.19 40.07
CA SER A 179 2.19 -13.23 40.54
C SER A 179 2.47 -12.10 39.55
N ARG A 180 2.24 -12.34 38.24
CA ARG A 180 2.48 -11.39 37.14
C ARG A 180 1.30 -10.48 36.81
N ILE A 181 0.21 -10.54 37.58
CA ILE A 181 -1.01 -9.73 37.37
C ILE A 181 -0.71 -8.22 37.31
N ASN A 182 0.31 -7.74 38.05
CA ASN A 182 0.66 -6.31 38.09
C ASN A 182 1.27 -5.76 36.80
N ASN A 183 1.71 -6.61 35.86
CA ASN A 183 2.33 -6.19 34.60
C ASN A 183 1.41 -6.43 33.37
N ASP A 184 0.13 -6.75 33.54
CA ASP A 184 -0.83 -7.06 32.47
C ASP A 184 -0.43 -8.22 31.52
N VAL A 185 0.58 -9.03 31.89
CA VAL A 185 1.03 -10.19 31.12
C VAL A 185 0.53 -11.47 31.77
N PHE A 186 -0.56 -12.01 31.23
CA PHE A 186 -1.09 -13.32 31.59
C PHE A 186 -0.47 -14.40 30.69
N SER A 187 -0.04 -15.53 31.27
CA SER A 187 0.53 -16.66 30.54
C SER A 187 -0.52 -17.72 30.14
N GLY A 188 -1.76 -17.29 29.86
CA GLY A 188 -2.86 -18.17 29.43
C GLY A 188 -3.21 -17.99 27.96
N SER A 189 -4.15 -18.80 27.46
CA SER A 189 -4.71 -18.59 26.11
C SER A 189 -5.47 -17.25 26.03
N PRO A 190 -5.60 -16.62 24.84
CA PRO A 190 -6.25 -15.31 24.73
C PRO A 190 -7.65 -15.26 25.34
N THR A 191 -8.41 -16.36 25.23
CA THR A 191 -9.75 -16.49 25.81
C THR A 191 -9.71 -16.44 27.34
N GLU A 192 -8.78 -17.17 27.97
CA GLU A 192 -8.63 -17.20 29.43
C GLU A 192 -8.18 -15.87 29.99
N ASN A 193 -7.24 -15.21 29.31
CA ASN A 193 -6.75 -13.89 29.66
C ASN A 193 -7.91 -12.89 29.66
N ALA A 194 -8.77 -12.93 28.65
CA ALA A 194 -9.95 -12.06 28.55
C ALA A 194 -10.94 -12.26 29.71
N LEU A 195 -11.18 -13.52 30.10
CA LEU A 195 -12.09 -13.87 31.20
C LEU A 195 -11.54 -13.44 32.56
N LEU A 196 -10.23 -13.55 32.76
CA LEU A 196 -9.60 -13.08 34.00
C LEU A 196 -9.54 -11.54 34.05
N GLU A 197 -9.21 -10.90 32.92
CA GLU A 197 -9.14 -9.45 32.79
C GLU A 197 -10.49 -8.79 33.09
N VAL A 198 -11.62 -9.36 32.64
CA VAL A 198 -12.95 -8.81 32.96
C VAL A 198 -13.29 -8.93 34.45
N ALA A 199 -12.88 -10.01 35.13
CA ALA A 199 -13.07 -10.18 36.56
C ALA A 199 -12.24 -9.15 37.36
N ILE A 200 -10.99 -8.92 36.98
CA ILE A 200 -10.10 -7.91 37.59
C ILE A 200 -10.66 -6.50 37.36
N LYS A 201 -11.09 -6.18 36.12
CA LYS A 201 -11.72 -4.88 35.79
C LYS A 201 -12.99 -4.61 36.58
N ALA A 202 -13.75 -5.67 36.89
CA ALA A 202 -14.92 -5.58 37.76
C ALA A 202 -14.58 -5.35 39.25
N GLY A 203 -13.31 -5.41 39.63
CA GLY A 203 -12.83 -5.25 41.00
C GLY A 203 -12.75 -6.54 41.81
N VAL A 204 -12.79 -7.72 41.16
CA VAL A 204 -12.58 -9.00 41.86
C VAL A 204 -11.10 -9.14 42.23
N ASP A 205 -10.82 -9.28 43.53
CA ASP A 205 -9.49 -9.69 44.00
C ASP A 205 -9.28 -11.18 43.71
N VAL A 206 -8.78 -11.47 42.51
CA VAL A 206 -8.53 -12.83 42.00
C VAL A 206 -7.56 -13.60 42.89
N LYS A 207 -6.55 -12.93 43.45
CA LYS A 207 -5.52 -13.57 44.29
C LYS A 207 -6.11 -14.05 45.61
N THR A 208 -6.84 -13.18 46.29
CA THR A 208 -7.54 -13.54 47.53
C THR A 208 -8.63 -14.58 47.27
N LEU A 209 -9.31 -14.52 46.11
CA LEU A 209 -10.32 -15.50 45.72
C LEU A 209 -9.73 -16.91 45.55
N HIS A 210 -8.60 -17.05 44.86
CA HIS A 210 -7.91 -18.34 44.69
C HIS A 210 -7.33 -18.87 46.01
N GLN A 211 -6.85 -17.99 46.90
CA GLN A 211 -6.41 -18.40 48.24
C GLN A 211 -7.57 -18.93 49.09
N LYS A 212 -8.76 -18.32 48.98
CA LYS A 212 -9.95 -18.74 49.70
C LYS A 212 -10.55 -20.03 49.13
N HIS A 213 -10.44 -20.24 47.82
CA HIS A 213 -10.97 -21.38 47.08
C HIS A 213 -9.84 -22.05 46.27
N PRO A 214 -8.89 -22.74 46.93
CA PRO A 214 -7.77 -23.38 46.24
C PRO A 214 -8.29 -24.41 45.25
N ARG A 215 -7.71 -24.47 44.05
CA ARG A 215 -8.11 -25.45 43.03
C ARG A 215 -7.58 -26.83 43.40
N SER A 216 -8.45 -27.81 43.59
CA SER A 216 -8.06 -29.21 43.85
C SER A 216 -7.89 -30.02 42.58
N LYS A 217 -8.77 -29.80 41.59
CA LYS A 217 -8.79 -30.55 40.32
C LYS A 217 -9.20 -29.63 39.16
N ILE A 218 -8.62 -29.90 37.99
CA ILE A 218 -8.96 -29.26 36.71
C ILE A 218 -9.29 -30.34 35.70
N GLU A 219 -10.37 -30.15 34.95
CA GLU A 219 -10.73 -31.00 33.83
C GLU A 219 -10.84 -30.13 32.59
N PHE A 220 -9.88 -30.33 31.68
CA PHE A 220 -9.79 -29.59 30.44
C PHE A 220 -10.89 -30.01 29.45
N ARG A 221 -11.19 -29.12 28.51
CA ARG A 221 -12.07 -29.42 27.38
C ARG A 221 -11.43 -30.48 26.46
N SER A 222 -12.26 -31.34 25.87
CA SER A 222 -11.90 -32.30 24.82
C SER A 222 -12.97 -32.30 23.73
N GLU A 223 -12.77 -33.06 22.63
CA GLU A 223 -13.78 -33.16 21.56
C GLU A 223 -15.12 -33.70 22.08
N ASP A 224 -15.09 -34.71 22.94
CA ASP A 224 -16.29 -35.29 23.57
C ASP A 224 -16.79 -34.47 24.78
N ARG A 225 -16.06 -33.44 25.18
CA ARG A 225 -16.36 -32.59 26.34
C ARG A 225 -16.05 -31.13 26.02
N PRO A 226 -16.96 -30.42 25.33
CA PRO A 226 -16.77 -29.02 24.89
C PRO A 226 -16.94 -28.00 26.03
N TYR A 227 -16.58 -28.38 27.27
CA TYR A 227 -16.58 -27.53 28.45
C TYR A 227 -15.44 -27.92 29.40
N MET A 228 -14.92 -26.94 30.12
CA MET A 228 -13.93 -27.06 31.17
C MET A 228 -14.60 -26.98 32.54
N SER A 229 -14.07 -27.69 33.53
CA SER A 229 -14.47 -27.50 34.93
C SER A 229 -13.29 -27.48 35.89
N THR A 230 -13.48 -26.78 37.00
CA THR A 230 -12.53 -26.77 38.13
C THR A 230 -13.26 -27.03 39.43
N TYR A 231 -12.57 -27.70 40.35
CA TYR A 231 -13.09 -28.10 41.65
C TYR A 231 -12.34 -27.36 42.75
N HIS A 232 -13.09 -26.83 43.72
CA HIS A 232 -12.54 -26.04 44.83
C HIS A 232 -13.20 -26.49 46.15
N PRO A 233 -12.44 -26.94 47.16
CA PRO A 233 -13.01 -27.44 48.40
C PRO A 233 -13.65 -26.30 49.22
N LEU A 234 -14.77 -26.61 49.87
CA LEU A 234 -15.51 -25.75 50.77
C LEU A 234 -15.41 -26.29 52.21
N LYS A 235 -15.78 -25.45 53.19
CA LYS A 235 -15.99 -25.90 54.57
C LYS A 235 -17.21 -26.83 54.53
N ASP A 236 -17.11 -28.01 55.16
CA ASP A 236 -18.12 -29.09 55.19
C ASP A 236 -17.92 -30.25 54.19
N GLY A 237 -16.75 -30.37 53.55
CA GLY A 237 -16.43 -31.51 52.66
C GLY A 237 -17.04 -31.40 51.26
N LYS A 238 -17.84 -30.36 51.02
CA LYS A 238 -18.37 -30.00 49.70
C LYS A 238 -17.31 -29.40 48.80
N HIS A 239 -17.55 -29.45 47.51
CA HIS A 239 -16.76 -28.82 46.46
C HIS A 239 -17.62 -27.83 45.67
N LEU A 240 -17.08 -26.62 45.48
CA LEU A 240 -17.55 -25.71 44.45
C LEU A 240 -17.01 -26.19 43.10
N VAL A 241 -17.91 -26.58 42.22
CA VAL A 241 -17.62 -26.96 40.83
C VAL A 241 -17.94 -25.75 39.95
N ALA A 242 -16.91 -25.18 39.32
CA ALA A 242 -17.03 -24.07 38.39
C ALA A 242 -16.90 -24.60 36.96
N VAL A 243 -17.83 -24.23 36.06
CA VAL A 243 -17.90 -24.77 34.70
C VAL A 243 -18.02 -23.65 33.68
N LYS A 244 -17.26 -23.77 32.58
CA LYS A 244 -17.43 -22.92 31.39
C LYS A 244 -17.24 -23.71 30.10
N GLY A 245 -17.97 -23.35 29.05
CA GLY A 245 -17.85 -24.07 27.78
C GLY A 245 -18.87 -23.64 26.73
N SER A 246 -19.11 -24.53 25.78
CA SER A 246 -20.18 -24.36 24.78
C SER A 246 -21.51 -24.05 25.48
N PRO A 247 -22.21 -22.96 25.12
CA PRO A 247 -23.45 -22.57 25.76
C PRO A 247 -24.49 -23.69 25.82
N LEU A 248 -24.70 -24.41 24.72
CA LEU A 248 -25.69 -25.49 24.62
C LEU A 248 -25.36 -26.65 25.56
N GLU A 249 -24.10 -27.04 25.59
CA GLU A 249 -23.59 -28.21 26.32
C GLU A 249 -23.62 -27.96 27.84
N VAL A 250 -23.20 -26.77 28.25
CA VAL A 250 -23.30 -26.36 29.66
C VAL A 250 -24.76 -26.23 30.11
N LEU A 251 -25.64 -25.74 29.24
CA LEU A 251 -27.05 -25.56 29.57
C LEU A 251 -27.78 -26.89 29.77
N GLN A 252 -27.42 -27.94 29.01
CA GLN A 252 -27.97 -29.30 29.18
C GLN A 252 -27.63 -29.93 30.54
N LEU A 253 -26.53 -29.50 31.16
CA LEU A 253 -26.10 -29.97 32.49
C LEU A 253 -26.78 -29.19 33.64
N CYS A 254 -27.52 -28.12 33.33
CA CYS A 254 -28.15 -27.26 34.32
C CYS A 254 -29.61 -27.65 34.59
N GLN A 255 -30.00 -27.72 35.87
CA GLN A 255 -31.43 -27.83 36.26
C GLN A 255 -31.98 -26.52 36.83
N HIS A 256 -31.07 -25.62 37.21
CA HIS A 256 -31.39 -24.36 37.87
C HIS A 256 -30.68 -23.19 37.17
N TYR A 257 -31.16 -21.98 37.38
CA TYR A 257 -30.49 -20.74 37.00
C TYR A 257 -30.45 -19.77 38.17
N PHE A 258 -29.49 -18.87 38.15
CA PHE A 258 -29.26 -17.92 39.23
C PHE A 258 -29.73 -16.51 38.81
N LYS A 259 -30.66 -15.93 39.58
CA LYS A 259 -31.19 -14.58 39.31
C LYS A 259 -31.35 -13.80 40.60
N GLY A 260 -30.79 -12.59 40.68
CA GLY A 260 -30.93 -11.72 41.86
C GLY A 260 -30.44 -12.36 43.16
N GLY A 261 -29.50 -13.30 43.09
CA GLY A 261 -28.97 -14.02 44.25
C GLY A 261 -29.80 -15.22 44.72
N ARG A 262 -30.80 -15.67 43.94
CA ARG A 262 -31.61 -16.86 44.24
C ARG A 262 -31.52 -17.89 43.12
N ARG A 263 -31.46 -19.18 43.51
CA ARG A 263 -31.54 -20.34 42.62
C ARG A 263 -33.00 -20.60 42.25
N SER A 264 -33.31 -20.65 40.97
CA SER A 264 -34.67 -20.93 40.44
C SER A 264 -34.59 -22.08 39.44
N ARG A 265 -35.65 -22.88 39.31
CA ARG A 265 -35.67 -24.02 38.37
C ARG A 265 -35.71 -23.52 36.92
N LEU A 266 -34.95 -24.17 36.03
CA LEU A 266 -35.03 -23.93 34.60
C LEU A 266 -36.37 -24.44 34.05
N ASN A 267 -37.02 -23.64 33.22
CA ASN A 267 -38.19 -24.01 32.43
C ASN A 267 -37.92 -23.72 30.95
N ASP A 268 -38.76 -24.25 30.07
CA ASP A 268 -38.56 -24.15 28.61
C ASP A 268 -38.48 -22.70 28.13
N GLU A 269 -39.27 -21.80 28.73
CA GLU A 269 -39.27 -20.37 28.40
C GLU A 269 -37.91 -19.71 28.67
N VAL A 270 -37.30 -19.98 29.82
CA VAL A 270 -35.97 -19.44 30.17
C VAL A 270 -34.88 -20.06 29.30
N VAL A 271 -34.97 -21.36 29.00
CA VAL A 271 -34.03 -22.04 28.09
C VAL A 271 -34.07 -21.38 26.70
N GLN A 272 -35.26 -21.15 26.14
CA GLN A 272 -35.42 -20.46 24.86
C GLN A 272 -34.89 -19.02 24.91
N SER A 273 -35.11 -18.30 26.01
CA SER A 273 -34.55 -16.95 26.19
C SER A 273 -33.02 -16.94 26.17
N ILE A 274 -32.36 -17.92 26.81
CA ILE A 274 -30.90 -18.05 26.83
C ILE A 274 -30.38 -18.39 25.43
N MET A 275 -31.03 -19.32 24.72
CA MET A 275 -30.65 -19.70 23.36
C MET A 275 -30.78 -18.52 22.38
N ASN A 276 -31.87 -17.76 22.45
CA ASN A 276 -32.03 -16.53 21.67
C ASN A 276 -30.95 -15.49 21.97
N ALA A 277 -30.53 -15.36 23.24
CA ALA A 277 -29.43 -14.46 23.60
C ALA A 277 -28.09 -14.93 23.02
N ASN A 278 -27.83 -16.25 23.04
CA ASN A 278 -26.65 -16.85 22.43
C ASN A 278 -26.61 -16.59 20.92
N GLU A 279 -27.72 -16.79 20.20
CA GLU A 279 -27.80 -16.52 18.76
C GLU A 279 -27.55 -15.05 18.42
N ARG A 280 -28.11 -14.11 19.21
CA ARG A 280 -27.85 -12.67 19.03
C ARG A 280 -26.38 -12.34 19.21
N MET A 281 -25.77 -12.82 20.30
CA MET A 281 -24.34 -12.59 20.57
C MET A 281 -23.46 -13.20 19.48
N ALA A 282 -23.81 -14.38 18.96
CA ALA A 282 -23.11 -14.98 17.83
C ALA A 282 -23.27 -14.15 16.53
N GLY A 283 -24.47 -13.58 16.29
CA GLY A 283 -24.74 -12.65 15.20
C GLY A 283 -23.91 -11.35 15.27
N ASP A 284 -23.61 -10.89 16.49
CA ASP A 284 -22.72 -9.77 16.78
C ASP A 284 -21.22 -10.16 16.70
N ALA A 285 -20.90 -11.28 16.05
CA ALA A 285 -19.54 -11.82 15.87
C ALA A 285 -18.83 -12.20 17.17
N LEU A 286 -19.55 -12.36 18.28
CA LEU A 286 -18.95 -12.71 19.56
C LEU A 286 -18.70 -14.21 19.63
N ARG A 287 -17.53 -14.59 20.14
CA ARG A 287 -17.31 -15.93 20.67
C ARG A 287 -18.02 -16.01 22.02
N VAL A 288 -18.96 -16.94 22.16
CA VAL A 288 -19.83 -17.04 23.35
C VAL A 288 -19.48 -18.29 24.15
N LEU A 289 -19.39 -18.16 25.48
CA LEU A 289 -19.31 -19.29 26.41
C LEU A 289 -20.45 -19.23 27.44
N GLY A 290 -20.99 -20.40 27.79
CA GLY A 290 -21.88 -20.58 28.92
C GLY A 290 -21.09 -20.77 30.21
N VAL A 291 -21.60 -20.22 31.32
CA VAL A 291 -20.98 -20.28 32.64
C VAL A 291 -21.99 -20.80 33.65
N ALA A 292 -21.58 -21.79 34.43
CA ALA A 292 -22.41 -22.42 35.45
C ALA A 292 -21.57 -22.84 36.66
N PHE A 293 -22.26 -23.13 37.77
CA PHE A 293 -21.62 -23.66 38.97
C PHE A 293 -22.52 -24.65 39.71
N ALA A 294 -21.92 -25.48 40.55
CA ALA A 294 -22.63 -26.29 41.53
C ALA A 294 -21.84 -26.36 42.84
N GLU A 295 -22.54 -26.68 43.92
CA GLU A 295 -21.94 -27.15 45.16
C GLU A 295 -22.28 -28.65 45.26
N GLN A 296 -21.27 -29.51 45.23
CA GLN A 296 -21.43 -30.97 45.25
C GLN A 296 -20.70 -31.56 46.45
N ASP A 297 -21.17 -32.71 46.95
CA ASP A 297 -20.55 -33.41 48.08
C ASP A 297 -19.32 -34.24 47.69
N ASP A 298 -19.03 -34.35 46.39
CA ASP A 298 -18.02 -35.25 45.80
C ASP A 298 -16.82 -34.46 45.21
N ASP A 299 -15.65 -35.10 45.14
CA ASP A 299 -14.39 -34.53 44.64
C ASP A 299 -14.20 -34.68 43.11
N GLY A 300 -15.29 -34.96 42.40
CA GLY A 300 -15.33 -35.13 40.95
C GLY A 300 -15.09 -36.57 40.49
N GLN A 301 -15.50 -37.57 41.28
CA GLN A 301 -15.57 -38.97 40.88
C GLN A 301 -16.84 -39.31 40.09
N ASN A 302 -17.95 -38.61 40.38
CA ASN A 302 -19.21 -38.73 39.65
C ASN A 302 -19.35 -37.70 38.52
N ALA A 303 -20.26 -37.99 37.58
CA ALA A 303 -20.58 -37.07 36.49
C ALA A 303 -21.15 -35.74 37.01
N ILE A 304 -20.72 -34.64 36.40
CA ILE A 304 -21.23 -33.30 36.72
C ILE A 304 -22.73 -33.23 36.38
N ALA A 305 -23.56 -33.01 37.40
CA ALA A 305 -25.01 -32.91 37.26
C ALA A 305 -25.58 -31.87 38.25
N ASP A 306 -26.79 -31.39 37.97
CA ASP A 306 -27.50 -30.36 38.74
C ASP A 306 -26.76 -29.01 38.82
N LEU A 307 -26.16 -28.59 37.71
CA LEU A 307 -25.54 -27.27 37.63
C LEU A 307 -26.59 -26.15 37.74
N THR A 308 -26.12 -25.00 38.23
CA THR A 308 -26.85 -23.74 38.23
C THR A 308 -26.26 -22.81 37.18
N TRP A 309 -27.05 -22.50 36.16
CA TRP A 309 -26.71 -21.56 35.11
C TRP A 309 -26.53 -20.13 35.65
N LEU A 310 -25.40 -19.51 35.35
CA LEU A 310 -25.12 -18.12 35.74
C LEU A 310 -25.33 -17.16 34.58
N GLY A 311 -24.86 -17.51 33.38
CA GLY A 311 -24.99 -16.63 32.23
C GLY A 311 -24.11 -16.99 31.03
N LEU A 312 -24.17 -16.12 30.02
CA LEU A 312 -23.29 -16.15 28.85
C LEU A 312 -22.22 -15.07 28.98
N VAL A 313 -21.01 -15.36 28.47
CA VAL A 313 -19.95 -14.37 28.25
C VAL A 313 -19.64 -14.29 26.77
N GLY A 314 -19.67 -13.09 26.22
CA GLY A 314 -19.37 -12.78 24.82
C GLY A 314 -18.07 -12.02 24.72
N MET A 315 -17.15 -12.57 23.94
CA MET A 315 -15.82 -12.02 23.74
C MET A 315 -15.54 -11.87 22.25
N ILE A 316 -14.76 -10.85 21.91
CA ILE A 316 -14.35 -10.55 20.54
C ILE A 316 -12.86 -10.28 20.50
N ASP A 317 -12.24 -10.56 19.35
CA ASP A 317 -10.93 -10.03 19.03
C ASP A 317 -11.13 -8.64 18.41
N PRO A 318 -10.87 -7.55 19.16
CA PRO A 318 -11.23 -6.20 18.74
C PRO A 318 -10.41 -5.77 17.53
N LEU A 319 -11.06 -5.05 16.63
CA LEU A 319 -10.40 -4.37 15.51
C LEU A 319 -9.38 -3.35 16.03
N ARG A 320 -8.29 -3.18 15.27
CA ARG A 320 -7.38 -2.06 15.47
C ARG A 320 -8.12 -0.73 15.24
N THR A 321 -7.65 0.34 15.88
CA THR A 321 -8.30 1.65 15.77
C THR A 321 -8.16 2.22 14.35
N GLY A 322 -9.25 2.78 13.81
CA GLY A 322 -9.27 3.42 12.48
C GLY A 322 -9.24 2.46 11.29
N MET A 323 -9.43 1.15 11.46
CA MET A 323 -9.46 0.22 10.32
C MET A 323 -10.54 0.54 9.27
N PRO A 324 -11.77 0.99 9.62
CA PRO A 324 -12.73 1.41 8.60
C PRO A 324 -12.20 2.56 7.73
N ASP A 325 -11.62 3.59 8.33
CA ASP A 325 -11.05 4.75 7.62
C ASP A 325 -9.92 4.31 6.66
N LEU A 326 -9.09 3.36 7.09
CA LEU A 326 -8.03 2.78 6.26
C LEU A 326 -8.58 2.09 5.01
N ILE A 327 -9.63 1.27 5.17
CA ILE A 327 -10.27 0.58 4.06
C ILE A 327 -10.87 1.59 3.08
N ASP A 328 -11.49 2.65 3.58
CA ASP A 328 -12.03 3.73 2.74
C ASP A 328 -10.92 4.45 1.95
N VAL A 329 -9.75 4.72 2.54
CA VAL A 329 -8.60 5.28 1.83
C VAL A 329 -8.12 4.34 0.71
N PHE A 330 -8.08 3.02 0.97
CA PHE A 330 -7.73 2.05 -0.08
C PHE A 330 -8.77 2.04 -1.21
N HIS A 331 -10.06 2.12 -0.90
CA HIS A 331 -11.11 2.19 -1.91
C HIS A 331 -11.03 3.47 -2.74
N GLN A 332 -10.77 4.62 -2.12
CA GLN A 332 -10.52 5.90 -2.81
C GLN A 332 -9.30 5.80 -3.75
N ALA A 333 -8.27 5.05 -3.35
CA ALA A 333 -7.10 4.77 -4.17
C ALA A 333 -7.32 3.72 -5.26
N GLY A 334 -8.55 3.20 -5.41
CA GLY A 334 -8.88 2.15 -6.38
C GLY A 334 -8.28 0.79 -6.04
N ILE A 335 -7.92 0.56 -4.78
CA ILE A 335 -7.36 -0.70 -4.27
C ILE A 335 -8.49 -1.52 -3.67
N ARG A 336 -8.66 -2.74 -4.15
CA ARG A 336 -9.64 -3.68 -3.63
C ARG A 336 -9.10 -4.37 -2.38
N THR A 337 -9.88 -4.40 -1.31
CA THR A 337 -9.52 -5.07 -0.05
C THR A 337 -10.23 -6.42 0.05
N VAL A 338 -9.49 -7.48 0.34
CA VAL A 338 -10.00 -8.85 0.48
C VAL A 338 -9.58 -9.39 1.84
N MET A 339 -10.52 -9.87 2.64
CA MET A 339 -10.20 -10.55 3.91
C MET A 339 -10.01 -12.05 3.68
N ILE A 340 -8.94 -12.62 4.21
CA ILE A 340 -8.67 -14.05 4.19
C ILE A 340 -8.52 -14.51 5.64
N THR A 341 -9.39 -15.40 6.13
CA THR A 341 -9.40 -15.78 7.55
C THR A 341 -9.77 -17.24 7.79
N GLY A 342 -9.18 -17.82 8.84
CA GLY A 342 -9.55 -19.14 9.37
C GLY A 342 -10.85 -19.13 10.19
N ASP A 343 -11.43 -17.95 10.47
CA ASP A 343 -12.65 -17.81 11.26
C ASP A 343 -13.89 -18.35 10.53
N GLN A 344 -14.95 -18.55 11.32
CA GLN A 344 -16.25 -18.96 10.84
C GLN A 344 -16.89 -17.89 9.94
N SER A 345 -17.62 -18.32 8.92
CA SER A 345 -18.23 -17.44 7.92
C SER A 345 -19.12 -16.33 8.50
N ALA A 346 -19.87 -16.60 9.57
CA ALA A 346 -20.71 -15.59 10.23
C ALA A 346 -19.88 -14.46 10.87
N THR A 347 -18.83 -14.80 11.63
CA THR A 347 -17.92 -13.83 12.25
C THR A 347 -17.20 -13.01 11.19
N ALA A 348 -16.67 -13.67 10.16
CA ALA A 348 -15.96 -13.00 9.07
C ALA A 348 -16.88 -12.02 8.33
N TYR A 349 -18.14 -12.42 8.04
CA TYR A 349 -19.13 -11.56 7.42
C TYR A 349 -19.45 -10.32 8.25
N ALA A 350 -19.65 -10.47 9.55
CA ALA A 350 -19.93 -9.35 10.45
C ALA A 350 -18.78 -8.33 10.49
N ILE A 351 -17.53 -8.80 10.60
CA ILE A 351 -16.34 -7.94 10.56
C ILE A 351 -16.20 -7.27 9.19
N GLY A 352 -16.38 -8.02 8.10
CA GLY A 352 -16.30 -7.46 6.75
C GLY A 352 -17.36 -6.40 6.45
N LYS A 353 -18.56 -6.52 7.06
CA LYS A 353 -19.59 -5.49 7.02
C LYS A 353 -19.19 -4.25 7.82
N GLN A 354 -18.65 -4.43 9.02
CA GLN A 354 -18.16 -3.33 9.87
C GLN A 354 -17.03 -2.53 9.19
N LEU A 355 -16.15 -3.23 8.45
CA LEU A 355 -15.06 -2.63 7.68
C LEU A 355 -15.48 -2.12 6.29
N ASN A 356 -16.76 -2.26 5.91
CA ASN A 356 -17.26 -1.92 4.58
C ASN A 356 -16.43 -2.51 3.41
N LEU A 357 -15.95 -3.76 3.52
CA LEU A 357 -15.02 -4.35 2.53
C LEU A 357 -15.57 -4.38 1.09
N SER A 358 -16.88 -4.38 0.91
CA SER A 358 -17.55 -4.38 -0.39
C SER A 358 -17.82 -2.99 -0.97
N ASN A 359 -17.37 -1.92 -0.31
CA ASN A 359 -17.57 -0.53 -0.75
C ASN A 359 -19.04 -0.26 -1.11
N ASN A 360 -19.95 -0.45 -0.14
CA ASN A 360 -21.41 -0.31 -0.29
C ASN A 360 -22.10 -1.27 -1.28
N ARG A 361 -21.40 -2.28 -1.81
CA ARG A 361 -22.00 -3.35 -2.62
C ARG A 361 -22.41 -4.55 -1.76
N PRO A 362 -23.20 -5.51 -2.28
CA PRO A 362 -23.48 -6.75 -1.57
C PRO A 362 -22.18 -7.50 -1.22
N LEU A 363 -21.97 -7.73 0.09
CA LEU A 363 -20.79 -8.41 0.60
C LEU A 363 -20.83 -9.90 0.24
N GLN A 364 -19.85 -10.34 -0.53
CA GLN A 364 -19.73 -11.73 -1.00
C GLN A 364 -18.68 -12.49 -0.18
N ILE A 365 -19.06 -13.67 0.30
CA ILE A 365 -18.22 -14.56 1.11
C ILE A 365 -18.11 -15.94 0.46
N LEU A 366 -16.91 -16.51 0.49
CA LEU A 366 -16.64 -17.87 0.05
C LEU A 366 -16.02 -18.68 1.21
N ASP A 367 -16.64 -19.81 1.52
CA ASP A 367 -16.18 -20.75 2.55
C ASP A 367 -15.25 -21.80 1.90
N SER A 368 -14.21 -22.24 2.62
CA SER A 368 -13.26 -23.26 2.14
C SER A 368 -13.94 -24.54 1.64
N THR A 369 -15.03 -24.97 2.27
CA THR A 369 -15.80 -26.15 1.84
C THR A 369 -16.36 -26.07 0.42
N ARG A 370 -16.55 -24.84 -0.10
CA ARG A 370 -16.92 -24.58 -1.49
C ARG A 370 -15.68 -24.37 -2.36
N LEU A 371 -14.64 -23.74 -1.83
CA LEU A 371 -13.36 -23.51 -2.51
C LEU A 371 -12.77 -24.82 -3.03
N ASP A 372 -12.69 -25.85 -2.17
CA ASP A 372 -12.08 -27.15 -2.47
C ASP A 372 -12.81 -27.91 -3.60
N LYS A 373 -14.05 -27.51 -3.91
CA LYS A 373 -14.90 -28.14 -4.93
C LYS A 373 -14.91 -27.35 -6.25
N LEU A 374 -14.28 -26.18 -6.30
CA LEU A 374 -14.27 -25.34 -7.50
C LEU A 374 -13.13 -25.72 -8.42
N ASP A 375 -13.42 -25.74 -9.72
CA ASP A 375 -12.38 -25.80 -10.75
C ASP A 375 -11.54 -24.51 -10.71
N PRO A 376 -10.20 -24.59 -10.87
CA PRO A 376 -9.32 -23.42 -10.93
C PRO A 376 -9.76 -22.30 -11.90
N VAL A 377 -10.38 -22.65 -13.04
CA VAL A 377 -10.88 -21.68 -14.02
C VAL A 377 -12.13 -20.95 -13.50
N LEU A 378 -13.04 -21.67 -12.85
CA LEU A 378 -14.22 -21.08 -12.21
C LEU A 378 -13.82 -20.19 -11.03
N LEU A 379 -12.82 -20.62 -10.25
CA LEU A 379 -12.26 -19.83 -9.17
C LEU A 379 -11.75 -18.48 -9.70
N GLN A 380 -11.03 -18.46 -10.83
CA GLN A 380 -10.53 -17.21 -11.42
C GLN A 380 -11.64 -16.21 -11.77
N GLY A 381 -12.81 -16.66 -12.24
CA GLY A 381 -13.95 -15.78 -12.51
C GLY A 381 -14.67 -15.29 -11.25
N LEU A 382 -14.78 -16.15 -10.22
CA LEU A 382 -15.45 -15.81 -8.96
C LEU A 382 -14.60 -14.90 -8.07
N ILE A 383 -13.27 -15.06 -8.10
CA ILE A 383 -12.34 -14.37 -7.21
C ILE A 383 -12.35 -12.86 -7.39
N GLU A 384 -12.83 -12.35 -8.52
CA GLU A 384 -13.00 -10.90 -8.77
C GLU A 384 -14.13 -10.26 -7.95
N ASN A 385 -15.08 -11.05 -7.47
CA ASN A 385 -16.27 -10.56 -6.77
C ASN A 385 -16.32 -10.95 -5.28
N VAL A 386 -15.47 -11.88 -4.83
CA VAL A 386 -15.45 -12.36 -3.42
C VAL A 386 -14.66 -11.40 -2.52
N HIS A 387 -15.24 -10.95 -1.43
CA HIS A 387 -14.59 -10.01 -0.51
C HIS A 387 -13.97 -10.71 0.70
N ILE A 388 -14.49 -11.89 1.06
CA ILE A 388 -14.11 -12.62 2.27
C ILE A 388 -13.94 -14.09 1.92
N PHE A 389 -12.81 -14.66 2.32
CA PHE A 389 -12.57 -16.11 2.33
C PHE A 389 -12.50 -16.58 3.77
N ALA A 390 -13.41 -17.46 4.17
CA ALA A 390 -13.57 -17.93 5.54
C ALA A 390 -13.21 -19.41 5.70
N ARG A 391 -12.88 -19.82 6.93
CA ARG A 391 -12.40 -21.17 7.29
C ARG A 391 -11.24 -21.67 6.42
N VAL A 392 -10.37 -20.76 5.97
CA VAL A 392 -9.28 -21.10 5.05
C VAL A 392 -8.08 -21.70 5.77
N SER A 393 -7.44 -22.67 5.11
CA SER A 393 -6.16 -23.22 5.53
C SER A 393 -4.99 -22.36 5.00
N PRO A 394 -3.76 -22.51 5.52
CA PRO A 394 -2.57 -21.89 4.93
C PRO A 394 -2.41 -22.15 3.42
N ALA A 395 -2.73 -23.37 2.96
CA ALA A 395 -2.68 -23.73 1.54
C ALA A 395 -3.69 -22.93 0.72
N HIS A 396 -4.92 -22.76 1.22
CA HIS A 396 -5.94 -21.97 0.55
C HIS A 396 -5.54 -20.49 0.42
N LYS A 397 -4.84 -19.92 1.42
CA LYS A 397 -4.34 -18.54 1.31
C LYS A 397 -3.42 -18.36 0.10
N LEU A 398 -2.51 -19.31 -0.11
CA LEU A 398 -1.62 -19.32 -1.26
C LEU A 398 -2.40 -19.44 -2.59
N GLU A 399 -3.34 -20.36 -2.67
CA GLU A 399 -4.18 -20.56 -3.87
C GLU A 399 -4.99 -19.31 -4.23
N ILE A 400 -5.57 -18.64 -3.23
CA ILE A 400 -6.32 -17.39 -3.41
C ILE A 400 -5.41 -16.28 -3.97
N VAL A 401 -4.23 -16.09 -3.37
CA VAL A 401 -3.25 -15.11 -3.86
C VAL A 401 -2.85 -15.41 -5.30
N GLN A 402 -2.54 -16.66 -5.63
CA GLN A 402 -2.17 -17.06 -6.99
C GLN A 402 -3.31 -16.88 -8.00
N ALA A 403 -4.54 -17.18 -7.62
CA ALA A 403 -5.70 -17.00 -8.48
C ALA A 403 -5.96 -15.49 -8.76
N LEU A 404 -5.80 -14.63 -7.76
CA LEU A 404 -5.84 -13.17 -7.95
C LEU A 404 -4.72 -12.69 -8.89
N GLN A 405 -3.50 -13.20 -8.73
CA GLN A 405 -2.38 -12.87 -9.63
C GLN A 405 -2.63 -13.34 -11.07
N LYS A 406 -3.21 -14.53 -11.26
CA LYS A 406 -3.59 -15.07 -12.57
C LYS A 406 -4.70 -14.26 -13.25
N SER A 407 -5.54 -13.55 -12.49
CA SER A 407 -6.48 -12.55 -13.03
C SER A 407 -5.80 -11.24 -13.48
N GLY A 408 -4.47 -11.18 -13.50
CA GLY A 408 -3.70 -10.03 -13.97
C GLY A 408 -3.59 -8.89 -12.96
N LYS A 409 -3.95 -9.13 -11.69
CA LYS A 409 -3.85 -8.14 -10.62
C LYS A 409 -2.48 -8.18 -9.94
N ALA A 410 -1.98 -7.03 -9.54
CA ALA A 410 -0.87 -6.95 -8.57
C ALA A 410 -1.43 -7.10 -7.15
N VAL A 411 -0.97 -8.14 -6.43
CA VAL A 411 -1.52 -8.57 -5.15
C VAL A 411 -0.53 -8.31 -4.02
N ALA A 412 -0.96 -7.56 -3.02
CA ALA A 412 -0.29 -7.47 -1.73
C ALA A 412 -0.97 -8.40 -0.73
N MET A 413 -0.19 -9.06 0.12
CA MET A 413 -0.68 -9.87 1.23
C MET A 413 -0.07 -9.37 2.53
N THR A 414 -0.89 -9.17 3.57
CA THR A 414 -0.42 -8.96 4.94
C THR A 414 -0.63 -10.19 5.80
N GLY A 415 0.32 -10.47 6.67
CA GLY A 415 0.20 -11.49 7.70
C GLY A 415 1.22 -11.28 8.80
N ASP A 416 0.96 -11.88 9.95
CA ASP A 416 1.79 -11.81 11.15
C ASP A 416 2.32 -13.19 11.56
N GLY A 417 1.67 -14.27 11.11
CA GLY A 417 1.96 -15.64 11.54
C GLY A 417 2.76 -16.50 10.55
N ILE A 418 3.21 -17.65 11.05
CA ILE A 418 3.84 -18.72 10.26
C ILE A 418 2.90 -19.24 9.16
N ASN A 419 1.59 -19.23 9.46
CA ASN A 419 0.53 -19.70 8.57
C ASN A 419 0.42 -18.86 7.28
N ASP A 420 0.89 -17.62 7.29
CA ASP A 420 0.84 -16.72 6.14
C ASP A 420 2.10 -16.79 5.27
N GLY A 421 3.16 -17.46 5.75
CA GLY A 421 4.47 -17.46 5.11
C GLY A 421 4.45 -17.82 3.61
N PRO A 422 3.80 -18.92 3.19
CA PRO A 422 3.71 -19.27 1.78
C PRO A 422 2.97 -18.22 0.94
N ALA A 423 1.86 -17.68 1.44
CA ALA A 423 1.06 -16.68 0.74
C ALA A 423 1.79 -15.32 0.67
N LEU A 424 2.44 -14.91 1.75
CA LEU A 424 3.31 -13.73 1.82
C LEU A 424 4.44 -13.80 0.81
N LYS A 425 5.08 -14.97 0.70
CA LYS A 425 6.21 -15.15 -0.23
C LYS A 425 5.79 -15.18 -1.69
N ALA A 426 4.57 -15.66 -1.97
CA ALA A 426 4.03 -15.76 -3.33
C ALA A 426 3.38 -14.47 -3.84
N ALA A 427 2.88 -13.62 -2.94
CA ALA A 427 2.32 -12.33 -3.29
C ALA A 427 3.34 -11.46 -4.05
N ASP A 428 2.86 -10.51 -4.86
CA ASP A 428 3.77 -9.56 -5.51
C ASP A 428 4.41 -8.62 -4.48
N ILE A 429 3.72 -8.42 -3.35
CA ILE A 429 4.23 -7.78 -2.13
C ILE A 429 3.77 -8.58 -0.90
N GLY A 430 4.71 -9.19 -0.19
CA GLY A 430 4.49 -9.67 1.17
C GLY A 430 4.75 -8.57 2.20
N VAL A 431 3.77 -8.27 3.04
CA VAL A 431 3.87 -7.29 4.13
C VAL A 431 3.79 -8.02 5.48
N ALA A 432 4.83 -7.87 6.31
CA ALA A 432 4.83 -8.36 7.68
C ALA A 432 4.63 -7.24 8.69
N MET A 433 3.91 -7.57 9.75
CA MET A 433 3.78 -6.74 10.94
C MET A 433 5.09 -6.77 11.77
N GLY A 434 5.37 -5.72 12.55
CA GLY A 434 6.67 -5.52 13.21
C GLY A 434 6.80 -6.11 14.62
N GLY A 435 5.71 -6.66 15.18
CA GLY A 435 5.69 -7.21 16.54
C GLY A 435 6.68 -8.37 16.75
N ALA A 436 7.15 -8.55 17.99
CA ALA A 436 8.18 -9.53 18.36
C ALA A 436 7.81 -11.00 18.08
N GLU A 437 6.52 -11.32 17.89
CA GLU A 437 6.03 -12.69 17.65
C GLU A 437 6.06 -13.10 16.15
N THR A 438 6.55 -12.24 15.25
CA THR A 438 6.38 -12.36 13.78
C THR A 438 7.66 -12.69 13.00
N ASP A 439 8.75 -13.11 13.67
CA ASP A 439 10.09 -13.22 13.07
C ASP A 439 10.16 -14.05 11.77
N ILE A 440 9.33 -15.10 11.65
CA ILE A 440 9.24 -15.90 10.43
C ILE A 440 8.55 -15.13 9.30
N ALA A 441 7.41 -14.48 9.57
CA ALA A 441 6.69 -13.65 8.59
C ALA A 441 7.61 -12.50 8.10
N ARG A 442 8.35 -11.88 9.02
CA ARG A 442 9.35 -10.85 8.67
C ARG A 442 10.40 -11.40 7.73
N SER A 443 10.91 -12.62 7.95
CA SER A 443 11.97 -13.22 7.13
C SER A 443 11.58 -13.49 5.67
N VAL A 444 10.29 -13.72 5.41
CA VAL A 444 9.76 -14.04 4.07
C VAL A 444 9.12 -12.84 3.35
N SER A 445 8.77 -11.79 4.08
CA SER A 445 8.17 -10.55 3.55
C SER A 445 9.13 -9.67 2.76
N ASP A 446 8.57 -8.83 1.89
CA ASP A 446 9.29 -7.81 1.14
C ASP A 446 9.26 -6.44 1.85
N VAL A 447 8.22 -6.21 2.66
CA VAL A 447 7.98 -4.98 3.42
C VAL A 447 7.68 -5.35 4.88
N VAL A 448 8.26 -4.62 5.83
CA VAL A 448 7.99 -4.77 7.26
C VAL A 448 7.52 -3.46 7.84
N LEU A 449 6.40 -3.48 8.56
CA LEU A 449 5.85 -2.33 9.30
C LEU A 449 6.42 -2.30 10.71
N GLU A 450 7.44 -1.49 10.96
CA GLU A 450 8.19 -1.50 12.23
C GLU A 450 7.37 -1.02 13.44
N ASP A 451 6.26 -0.33 13.21
CA ASP A 451 5.33 0.17 14.24
C ASP A 451 4.11 -0.69 14.50
N ASP A 452 3.99 -1.85 13.84
CA ASP A 452 2.81 -2.72 13.95
C ASP A 452 1.49 -2.00 13.56
N ASN A 453 1.57 -1.00 12.66
CA ASN A 453 0.44 -0.18 12.26
C ASN A 453 0.14 -0.30 10.76
N LEU A 454 -1.00 -0.91 10.43
CA LEU A 454 -1.42 -1.08 9.04
C LEU A 454 -1.71 0.25 8.33
N HIS A 455 -2.04 1.33 9.06
CA HIS A 455 -2.20 2.67 8.46
C HIS A 455 -0.95 3.15 7.73
N THR A 456 0.22 2.69 8.17
CA THR A 456 1.51 3.03 7.57
C THR A 456 1.63 2.48 6.12
N MET A 457 0.81 1.48 5.74
CA MET A 457 0.72 1.03 4.35
C MET A 457 0.16 2.09 3.39
N VAL A 458 -0.68 3.02 3.88
CA VAL A 458 -1.12 4.15 3.06
C VAL A 458 0.08 4.98 2.61
N THR A 459 1.00 5.26 3.54
CA THR A 459 2.26 5.95 3.25
C THR A 459 3.13 5.15 2.30
N ALA A 460 3.25 3.84 2.50
CA ALA A 460 4.04 2.97 1.61
C ALA A 460 3.52 2.98 0.16
N VAL A 461 2.21 2.86 -0.02
CA VAL A 461 1.56 2.92 -1.35
C VAL A 461 1.71 4.32 -1.94
N HIS A 462 1.48 5.37 -1.17
CA HIS A 462 1.63 6.76 -1.59
C HIS A 462 3.04 7.06 -2.10
N GLU A 463 4.07 6.69 -1.32
CA GLU A 463 5.47 6.87 -1.72
C GLU A 463 5.84 5.98 -2.91
N GLY A 464 5.36 4.74 -2.98
CA GLY A 464 5.57 3.86 -4.15
C GLY A 464 5.03 4.48 -5.45
N ARG A 465 3.81 5.03 -5.42
CA ARG A 465 3.21 5.76 -6.54
C ARG A 465 4.00 7.02 -6.90
N ALA A 466 4.48 7.76 -5.90
CA ALA A 466 5.25 8.99 -6.11
C ALA A 466 6.59 8.71 -6.79
N ILE A 467 7.33 7.70 -6.31
CA ILE A 467 8.62 7.26 -6.86
C ILE A 467 8.47 6.89 -8.33
N TYR A 468 7.45 6.08 -8.67
CA TYR A 468 7.18 5.71 -10.05
C TYR A 468 6.92 6.94 -10.94
N ASN A 469 6.06 7.85 -10.50
CA ASN A 469 5.75 9.07 -11.23
C ASN A 469 6.98 9.95 -11.44
N ASN A 470 7.81 10.11 -10.41
CA ASN A 470 9.01 10.95 -10.48
C ASN A 470 10.06 10.37 -11.44
N ILE A 471 10.22 9.05 -11.45
CA ILE A 471 11.08 8.37 -12.42
C ILE A 471 10.54 8.60 -13.84
N ARG A 472 9.23 8.45 -14.06
CA ARG A 472 8.61 8.72 -15.36
C ARG A 472 8.79 10.17 -15.83
N LYS A 473 8.67 11.16 -14.93
CA LYS A 473 8.96 12.58 -15.23
C LYS A 473 10.40 12.81 -15.66
N SER A 474 11.34 12.16 -14.97
CA SER A 474 12.77 12.26 -15.27
C SER A 474 13.13 11.60 -16.60
N ILE A 475 12.55 10.42 -16.88
CA ILE A 475 12.66 9.74 -18.17
C ILE A 475 12.10 10.60 -19.29
N HIS A 476 10.91 11.18 -19.10
CA HIS A 476 10.26 12.05 -20.06
C HIS A 476 11.16 13.22 -20.44
N TYR A 477 11.75 13.88 -19.44
CA TYR A 477 12.70 14.97 -19.65
C TYR A 477 13.91 14.51 -20.48
N LEU A 478 14.65 13.50 -20.00
CA LEU A 478 15.89 13.04 -20.65
C LEU A 478 15.67 12.52 -22.07
N ILE A 479 14.54 11.85 -22.34
CA ILE A 479 14.25 11.37 -23.69
C ILE A 479 13.85 12.53 -24.61
N SER A 480 13.03 13.48 -24.13
CA SER A 480 12.61 14.62 -24.95
C SER A 480 13.78 15.53 -25.30
N THR A 481 14.71 15.76 -24.37
CA THR A 481 15.92 16.56 -24.62
C THR A 481 16.88 15.84 -25.57
N ASN A 482 17.16 14.55 -25.36
CA ASN A 482 17.98 13.76 -26.29
C ASN A 482 17.37 13.69 -27.70
N LEU A 483 16.05 13.52 -27.81
CA LEU A 483 15.35 13.56 -29.11
C LEU A 483 15.55 14.91 -29.81
N SER A 484 15.46 16.03 -29.09
CA SER A 484 15.68 17.36 -29.69
C SER A 484 17.11 17.54 -30.21
N GLU A 485 18.11 16.96 -29.57
CA GLU A 485 19.50 16.99 -30.06
C GLU A 485 19.67 16.18 -31.35
N ILE A 486 19.12 14.97 -31.36
CA ILE A 486 19.13 14.08 -32.53
C ILE A 486 18.44 14.78 -33.71
N GLU A 487 17.28 15.40 -33.48
CA GLU A 487 16.54 16.16 -34.48
C GLU A 487 17.33 17.37 -35.00
N VAL A 488 17.93 18.18 -34.11
CA VAL A 488 18.77 19.33 -34.50
C VAL A 488 19.94 18.87 -35.37
N MET A 489 20.63 17.80 -34.99
CA MET A 489 21.77 17.30 -35.74
C MET A 489 21.36 16.74 -37.09
N LEU A 490 20.31 15.92 -37.14
CA LEU A 490 19.79 15.32 -38.37
C LEU A 490 19.27 16.39 -39.33
N ALA A 491 18.44 17.31 -38.85
CA ALA A 491 17.87 18.38 -39.66
C ALA A 491 18.96 19.34 -40.17
N GLY A 492 19.90 19.74 -39.31
CA GLY A 492 20.96 20.67 -39.71
C GLY A 492 21.91 20.09 -40.77
N VAL A 493 22.32 18.83 -40.60
CA VAL A 493 23.10 18.11 -41.64
C VAL A 493 22.29 17.97 -42.91
N SER A 494 21.01 17.60 -42.80
CA SER A 494 20.09 17.46 -43.93
C SER A 494 19.76 18.77 -44.62
N MET A 495 19.94 19.92 -43.99
CA MET A 495 19.83 21.26 -44.59
C MET A 495 21.16 21.77 -45.15
N GLY A 496 22.28 21.09 -44.88
CA GLY A 496 23.61 21.48 -45.37
C GLY A 496 24.35 22.44 -44.46
N MET A 497 23.93 22.57 -43.21
CA MET A 497 24.59 23.42 -42.20
C MET A 497 25.92 22.83 -41.70
N GLY A 498 26.36 21.69 -42.25
CA GLY A 498 27.54 20.98 -41.81
C GLY A 498 27.31 20.38 -40.42
N GLN A 499 27.95 20.93 -39.40
CA GLN A 499 27.90 20.45 -38.02
C GLN A 499 27.24 21.52 -37.14
N PRO A 500 25.93 21.41 -36.86
CA PRO A 500 25.19 22.43 -36.12
C PRO A 500 25.75 22.62 -34.70
N LEU A 501 26.10 21.51 -34.05
CA LEU A 501 26.69 21.47 -32.71
C LEU A 501 28.03 20.71 -32.74
N SER A 502 28.96 21.16 -31.92
CA SER A 502 30.24 20.48 -31.73
C SER A 502 30.11 19.29 -30.77
N PRO A 503 31.01 18.29 -30.85
CA PRO A 503 31.09 17.21 -29.87
C PRO A 503 31.12 17.67 -28.41
N MET A 504 31.87 18.74 -28.14
CA MET A 504 32.02 19.28 -26.78
C MET A 504 30.73 19.97 -26.31
N GLN A 505 29.98 20.60 -27.21
CA GLN A 505 28.67 21.18 -26.89
C GLN A 505 27.63 20.10 -26.58
N LEU A 506 27.58 19.01 -27.34
CA LEU A 506 26.70 17.88 -27.05
C LEU A 506 27.03 17.23 -25.69
N LEU A 507 28.33 17.03 -25.42
CA LEU A 507 28.79 16.51 -24.13
C LEU A 507 28.40 17.43 -22.97
N TRP A 508 28.50 18.75 -23.17
CA TRP A 508 28.09 19.75 -22.18
C TRP A 508 26.60 19.67 -21.86
N ILE A 509 25.74 19.55 -22.87
CA ILE A 509 24.30 19.43 -22.65
C ILE A 509 23.98 18.16 -21.85
N ASN A 510 24.47 17.01 -22.32
CA ASN A 510 24.12 15.72 -21.72
C ASN A 510 24.71 15.50 -20.33
N LEU A 511 25.95 15.94 -20.06
CA LEU A 511 26.62 15.68 -18.79
C LEU A 511 26.50 16.82 -17.76
N VAL A 512 26.36 18.06 -18.21
CA VAL A 512 26.36 19.23 -17.31
C VAL A 512 24.97 19.81 -17.20
N SER A 513 24.28 20.06 -18.32
CA SER A 513 22.97 20.71 -18.30
C SER A 513 21.87 19.79 -17.79
N ASP A 514 21.76 18.58 -18.35
CA ASP A 514 20.56 17.73 -18.24
C ASP A 514 20.51 16.80 -17.03
N ILE A 515 21.67 16.37 -16.50
CA ILE A 515 21.72 15.45 -15.36
C ILE A 515 21.05 16.07 -14.13
N PHE A 516 21.32 17.34 -13.82
CA PHE A 516 20.80 17.97 -12.60
C PHE A 516 19.28 18.16 -12.63
N PRO A 517 18.65 18.72 -13.67
CA PRO A 517 17.19 18.79 -13.77
C PRO A 517 16.53 17.40 -13.78
N GLY A 518 17.13 16.43 -14.47
CA GLY A 518 16.64 15.04 -14.47
C GLY A 518 16.60 14.44 -13.06
N LEU A 519 17.68 14.59 -12.28
CA LEU A 519 17.72 14.17 -10.88
C LEU A 519 16.79 15.01 -9.98
N ALA A 520 16.57 16.28 -10.30
CA ALA A 520 15.67 17.11 -9.52
C ALA A 520 14.19 16.75 -9.72
N LEU A 521 13.80 16.36 -10.93
CA LEU A 521 12.47 15.82 -11.25
C LEU A 521 12.22 14.47 -10.56
N SER A 522 13.27 13.73 -10.26
CA SER A 522 13.20 12.51 -9.45
C SER A 522 12.79 12.78 -8.00
N MET A 523 13.00 14.00 -7.52
CA MET A 523 12.67 14.47 -6.16
C MET A 523 11.43 15.38 -6.15
N GLU A 524 10.59 15.29 -7.18
CA GLU A 524 9.36 16.08 -7.24
C GLU A 524 8.41 15.70 -6.09
N PRO A 525 7.77 16.67 -5.42
CA PRO A 525 6.74 16.37 -4.45
C PRO A 525 5.57 15.59 -5.08
N PRO A 526 4.94 14.66 -4.34
CA PRO A 526 3.75 13.94 -4.80
C PRO A 526 2.63 14.89 -5.24
N GLU A 527 1.89 14.50 -6.28
CA GLU A 527 0.73 15.26 -6.76
C GLU A 527 -0.46 15.11 -5.80
N PRO A 528 -1.29 16.15 -5.57
CA PRO A 528 -2.35 16.10 -4.55
C PRO A 528 -3.39 14.99 -4.76
N ASP A 529 -3.67 14.64 -6.01
CA ASP A 529 -4.66 13.64 -6.41
C ASP A 529 -4.06 12.23 -6.60
N LEU A 530 -2.80 12.00 -6.20
CA LEU A 530 -2.09 10.73 -6.41
C LEU A 530 -2.83 9.50 -5.85
N MET A 531 -3.47 9.67 -4.68
CA MET A 531 -4.24 8.62 -4.01
C MET A 531 -5.71 8.58 -4.42
N GLN A 532 -6.15 9.42 -5.36
CA GLN A 532 -7.50 9.39 -5.93
C GLN A 532 -7.53 8.72 -7.31
N ARG A 533 -6.35 8.40 -7.85
CA ARG A 533 -6.19 7.75 -9.14
C ARG A 533 -6.21 6.23 -8.98
N PRO A 534 -6.77 5.49 -9.95
CA PRO A 534 -6.70 4.03 -9.94
C PRO A 534 -5.24 3.55 -10.07
N PRO A 535 -4.90 2.38 -9.50
CA PRO A 535 -3.58 1.81 -9.62
C PRO A 535 -3.30 1.42 -11.08
N ARG A 536 -2.03 1.51 -11.48
CA ARG A 536 -1.58 1.08 -12.81
C ARG A 536 -1.76 -0.43 -13.00
N GLY A 537 -1.84 -0.85 -14.26
CA GLY A 537 -1.82 -2.27 -14.60
C GLY A 537 -0.48 -2.92 -14.26
N ARG A 538 -0.48 -4.21 -13.90
CA ARG A 538 0.72 -4.99 -13.55
C ARG A 538 1.77 -4.95 -14.67
N ASP A 539 1.34 -5.19 -15.90
CA ASP A 539 2.21 -5.28 -17.08
C ASP A 539 2.30 -3.97 -17.89
N GLU A 540 1.88 -2.86 -17.29
CA GLU A 540 1.91 -1.58 -17.97
C GLU A 540 3.34 -1.05 -18.15
N HIS A 541 3.70 -0.73 -19.39
CA HIS A 541 4.99 -0.16 -19.73
C HIS A 541 5.16 1.27 -19.19
N ILE A 542 6.37 1.59 -18.74
CA ILE A 542 6.71 2.92 -18.20
C ILE A 542 6.57 4.07 -19.21
N ILE A 543 6.86 3.80 -20.49
CA ILE A 543 6.60 4.71 -21.61
C ILE A 543 5.57 4.06 -22.52
N ARG A 544 4.39 4.68 -22.64
CA ARG A 544 3.36 4.25 -23.57
C ARG A 544 3.63 4.86 -24.94
N ARG A 545 3.05 4.29 -26.00
CA ARG A 545 3.14 4.84 -27.36
C ARG A 545 2.67 6.29 -27.45
N GLN A 546 1.62 6.64 -26.69
CA GLN A 546 1.11 8.02 -26.61
C GLN A 546 2.12 8.97 -25.97
N ASP A 547 2.88 8.49 -24.99
CA ASP A 547 3.93 9.28 -24.33
C ASP A 547 5.08 9.55 -25.30
N LEU A 548 5.50 8.54 -26.06
CA LEU A 548 6.54 8.70 -27.08
C LEU A 548 6.13 9.73 -28.15
N MET A 549 4.89 9.68 -28.65
CA MET A 549 4.38 10.67 -29.61
C MET A 549 4.35 12.08 -29.03
N ARG A 550 4.08 12.20 -27.72
CA ARG A 550 4.12 13.47 -27.02
C ARG A 550 5.55 13.99 -26.88
N MET A 551 6.49 13.15 -26.45
CA MET A 551 7.91 13.51 -26.35
C MET A 551 8.47 13.97 -27.71
N LEU A 552 8.15 13.26 -28.79
CA LEU A 552 8.51 13.63 -30.17
C LEU A 552 7.96 15.00 -30.60
N ARG A 553 6.73 15.33 -30.19
CA ARG A 553 6.15 16.66 -30.48
C ARG A 553 6.86 17.75 -29.68
N GLU A 554 7.13 17.48 -28.41
CA GLU A 554 7.78 18.44 -27.51
C GLU A 554 9.23 18.71 -27.94
N SER A 555 9.97 17.66 -28.34
CA SER A 555 11.30 17.79 -28.96
C SER A 555 11.25 18.60 -30.25
N ALA A 556 10.27 18.35 -31.12
CA ALA A 556 10.12 19.09 -32.37
C ALA A 556 9.92 20.60 -32.15
N PHE A 557 9.16 21.00 -31.12
CA PHE A 557 9.02 22.42 -30.77
C PHE A 557 10.33 23.03 -30.27
N ILE A 558 11.08 22.30 -29.43
CA ILE A 558 12.41 22.72 -28.95
C ILE A 558 13.39 22.88 -30.13
N THR A 559 13.41 21.90 -31.04
CA THR A 559 14.20 21.90 -32.27
C THR A 559 13.85 23.11 -33.14
N ALA A 560 12.56 23.36 -33.38
CA ALA A 560 12.10 24.49 -34.19
C ALA A 560 12.48 25.85 -33.58
N GLY A 561 12.32 26.02 -32.26
CA GLY A 561 12.75 27.22 -31.55
C GLY A 561 14.26 27.45 -31.67
N SER A 562 15.05 26.38 -31.50
CA SER A 562 16.51 26.44 -31.63
C SER A 562 16.94 26.83 -33.05
N PHE A 563 16.30 26.26 -34.08
CA PHE A 563 16.55 26.65 -35.46
C PHE A 563 16.11 28.07 -35.80
N ALA A 564 15.10 28.63 -35.13
CA ALA A 564 14.73 30.03 -35.32
C ALA A 564 15.87 30.97 -34.85
N SER A 565 16.51 30.65 -33.72
CA SER A 565 17.71 31.36 -33.24
C SER A 565 18.88 31.21 -34.21
N TYR A 566 19.10 30.01 -34.73
CA TYR A 566 20.11 29.77 -35.76
C TYR A 566 19.85 30.58 -37.03
N ALA A 567 18.61 30.60 -37.54
CA ALA A 567 18.22 31.31 -38.74
C ALA A 567 18.46 32.82 -38.59
N TYR A 568 18.12 33.39 -37.43
CA TYR A 568 18.47 34.78 -37.11
C TYR A 568 20.00 34.99 -37.11
N GLY A 569 20.76 34.11 -36.47
CA GLY A 569 22.22 34.19 -36.44
C GLY A 569 22.84 34.08 -37.84
N TYR A 570 22.29 33.21 -38.69
CA TYR A 570 22.70 33.02 -40.07
C TYR A 570 22.40 34.26 -40.92
N LEU A 571 21.20 34.83 -40.81
CA LEU A 571 20.81 36.03 -41.55
C LEU A 571 21.65 37.26 -41.15
N ARG A 572 22.05 37.35 -39.87
CA ARG A 572 22.79 38.50 -39.34
C ARG A 572 24.31 38.39 -39.53
N TYR A 573 24.88 37.20 -39.34
CA TYR A 573 26.32 37.00 -39.27
C TYR A 573 26.86 36.01 -40.33
N GLY A 574 25.98 35.41 -41.14
CA GLY A 574 26.33 34.36 -42.10
C GLY A 574 26.50 32.98 -41.46
N ALA A 575 26.80 32.00 -42.30
CA ALA A 575 27.17 30.65 -41.84
C ALA A 575 28.45 30.73 -41.01
N GLY A 576 28.40 30.32 -39.74
CA GLY A 576 29.61 30.28 -38.93
C GLY A 576 29.42 30.02 -37.44
N PRO A 577 30.51 30.09 -36.66
CA PRO A 577 30.52 29.75 -35.24
C PRO A 577 29.56 30.58 -34.38
N LYS A 578 29.23 31.81 -34.80
CA LYS A 578 28.22 32.65 -34.15
C LYS A 578 26.83 32.05 -34.24
N ALA A 579 26.36 31.68 -35.44
CA ALA A 579 25.06 31.04 -35.62
C ALA A 579 24.94 29.74 -34.81
N ASN A 580 26.01 28.92 -34.80
CA ASN A 580 26.08 27.70 -33.98
C ASN A 580 26.04 28.00 -32.47
N THR A 581 26.66 29.11 -32.03
CA THR A 581 26.60 29.54 -30.62
C THR A 581 25.17 29.93 -30.23
N LEU A 582 24.43 30.62 -31.10
CA LEU A 582 23.03 30.99 -30.85
C LEU A 582 22.12 29.75 -30.80
N LEU A 583 22.33 28.79 -31.70
CA LEU A 583 21.64 27.49 -31.70
C LEU A 583 21.89 26.74 -30.39
N PHE A 584 23.17 26.57 -30.02
CA PHE A 584 23.58 25.88 -28.80
C PHE A 584 22.91 26.45 -27.55
N ASN A 585 22.97 27.77 -27.36
CA ASN A 585 22.39 28.39 -26.16
C ASN A 585 20.87 28.39 -26.15
N SER A 586 20.23 28.58 -27.31
CA SER A 586 18.77 28.46 -27.42
C SER A 586 18.31 27.06 -27.07
N LEU A 587 19.01 26.03 -27.58
CA LEU A 587 18.68 24.63 -27.31
C LEU A 587 18.83 24.33 -25.81
N THR A 588 19.99 24.63 -25.22
CA THR A 588 20.25 24.35 -23.80
C THR A 588 19.24 25.07 -22.88
N LEU A 589 18.95 26.35 -23.13
CA LEU A 589 17.97 27.07 -22.32
C LEU A 589 16.55 26.56 -22.53
N ALA A 590 16.17 26.19 -23.76
CA ALA A 590 14.86 25.59 -24.03
C ALA A 590 14.68 24.28 -23.28
N GLN A 591 15.71 23.42 -23.25
CA GLN A 591 15.72 22.17 -22.50
C GLN A 591 15.60 22.43 -20.99
N LEU A 592 16.40 23.34 -20.43
CA LEU A 592 16.30 23.68 -19.00
C LEU A 592 14.91 24.22 -18.60
N ILE A 593 14.28 25.01 -19.46
CA ILE A 593 12.91 25.50 -19.26
C ILE A 593 11.90 24.35 -19.41
N HIS A 594 12.12 23.44 -20.36
CA HIS A 594 11.26 22.28 -20.59
C HIS A 594 11.14 21.36 -19.37
N ALA A 595 12.16 21.30 -18.50
CA ALA A 595 12.08 20.58 -17.22
C ALA A 595 10.85 20.97 -16.39
N TYR A 596 10.40 22.23 -16.45
CA TYR A 596 9.20 22.68 -15.75
C TYR A 596 7.90 22.15 -16.36
N SER A 597 7.85 21.95 -17.67
CA SER A 597 6.69 21.34 -18.35
C SER A 597 6.56 19.85 -17.99
N CYS A 598 7.71 19.17 -17.76
CA CYS A 598 7.77 17.76 -17.37
C CYS A 598 7.34 17.48 -15.92
N ARG A 599 7.07 18.50 -15.10
CA ARG A 599 6.68 18.33 -13.69
C ARG A 599 5.33 17.62 -13.52
N SER A 600 4.45 17.68 -14.51
CA SER A 600 3.20 16.93 -14.51
C SER A 600 2.67 16.72 -15.93
N ASP A 601 1.89 15.66 -16.11
CA ASP A 601 1.15 15.42 -17.35
C ASP A 601 -0.25 16.04 -17.34
N HIS A 602 -0.78 16.30 -16.15
CA HIS A 602 -2.17 16.70 -15.94
C HIS A 602 -2.30 18.20 -15.64
N TYR A 603 -1.39 18.73 -14.81
CA TYR A 603 -1.40 20.12 -14.41
C TYR A 603 -0.55 20.96 -15.37
N SER A 604 -1.18 21.90 -16.05
CA SER A 604 -0.48 22.94 -16.80
C SER A 604 0.07 24.02 -15.86
N ILE A 605 1.08 24.76 -16.30
CA ILE A 605 1.53 25.99 -15.64
C ILE A 605 0.38 27.01 -15.53
N PHE A 606 -0.60 26.94 -16.43
CA PHE A 606 -1.80 27.79 -16.44
C PHE A 606 -2.97 27.23 -15.62
N SER A 607 -2.85 26.03 -15.05
CA SER A 607 -3.93 25.43 -14.25
C SER A 607 -4.19 26.23 -12.97
N LYS A 608 -5.46 26.26 -12.54
CA LYS A 608 -5.89 26.97 -11.33
C LYS A 608 -5.23 26.39 -10.07
N GLU A 609 -5.14 25.06 -10.01
CA GLU A 609 -4.40 24.36 -8.96
C GLU A 609 -2.91 24.32 -9.29
N LYS A 610 -2.10 24.78 -8.33
CA LYS A 610 -0.65 24.86 -8.48
C LYS A 610 0.01 23.65 -7.84
N LEU A 611 0.96 23.06 -8.56
CA LEU A 611 1.82 22.01 -8.02
C LEU A 611 2.63 22.54 -6.82
N PRO A 612 2.95 21.67 -5.83
CA PRO A 612 3.83 22.03 -4.73
C PRO A 612 5.18 22.53 -5.23
N ARG A 613 5.89 23.37 -4.49
CA ARG A 613 7.20 23.88 -4.91
C ARG A 613 8.26 22.78 -4.82
N ASN A 614 9.07 22.60 -5.88
CA ASN A 614 10.26 21.75 -5.88
C ASN A 614 11.53 22.64 -5.78
N PRO A 615 12.14 22.79 -4.58
CA PRO A 615 13.35 23.60 -4.42
C PRO A 615 14.56 22.99 -5.13
N SER A 616 14.65 21.66 -5.20
CA SER A 616 15.74 20.96 -5.89
C SER A 616 15.74 21.27 -7.39
N LEU A 617 14.56 21.35 -8.01
CA LEU A 617 14.44 21.71 -9.43
C LEU A 617 14.84 23.16 -9.70
N LEU A 618 14.45 24.08 -8.81
CA LEU A 618 14.87 25.48 -8.91
C LEU A 618 16.40 25.62 -8.79
N MET A 619 17.00 24.91 -7.82
CA MET A 619 18.45 24.90 -7.64
C MET A 619 19.17 24.25 -8.83
N ALA A 620 18.68 23.12 -9.33
CA ALA A 620 19.28 22.42 -10.47
C ALA A 620 19.22 23.26 -11.74
N THR A 621 18.03 23.78 -12.10
CA THR A 621 17.86 24.61 -13.30
C THR A 621 18.60 25.94 -13.18
N GLY A 622 18.52 26.62 -12.02
CA GLY A 622 19.25 27.86 -11.77
C GLY A 622 20.77 27.66 -11.79
N GLY A 623 21.26 26.57 -11.21
CA GLY A 623 22.66 26.16 -11.26
C GLY A 623 23.13 25.87 -12.69
N SER A 624 22.35 25.12 -13.48
CA SER A 624 22.66 24.86 -14.89
C SER A 624 22.65 26.13 -15.74
N VAL A 625 21.72 27.06 -15.51
CA VAL A 625 21.73 28.38 -16.17
C VAL A 625 22.98 29.17 -15.78
N ALA A 626 23.37 29.17 -14.51
CA ALA A 626 24.58 29.84 -14.04
C ALA A 626 25.84 29.25 -14.69
N LEU A 627 25.92 27.92 -14.80
CA LEU A 627 27.00 27.22 -15.51
C LEU A 627 26.99 27.56 -17.01
N GLN A 628 25.82 27.66 -17.63
CA GLN A 628 25.70 28.07 -19.03
C GLN A 628 26.23 29.50 -19.23
N VAL A 629 25.85 30.43 -18.36
CA VAL A 629 26.37 31.81 -18.39
C VAL A 629 27.88 31.85 -18.14
N ALA A 630 28.40 31.02 -17.23
CA ALA A 630 29.84 30.89 -16.99
C ALA A 630 30.57 30.37 -18.24
N ALA A 631 30.01 29.37 -18.93
CA ALA A 631 30.55 28.86 -20.18
C ALA A 631 30.61 29.92 -21.30
N MET A 632 29.69 30.88 -21.28
CA MET A 632 29.67 31.98 -22.24
C MET A 632 30.65 33.11 -21.88
N THR A 633 30.83 33.38 -20.60
CA THR A 633 31.58 34.55 -20.10
C THR A 633 33.06 34.26 -19.90
N ILE A 634 33.41 33.07 -19.41
CA ILE A 634 34.80 32.65 -19.14
C ILE A 634 35.49 32.29 -20.47
N PRO A 635 36.56 33.01 -20.87
CA PRO A 635 37.22 32.80 -22.16
C PRO A 635 37.73 31.37 -22.40
N GLN A 636 38.25 30.72 -21.35
CA GLN A 636 38.78 29.35 -21.40
C GLN A 636 37.67 28.34 -21.73
N LEU A 637 36.51 28.45 -21.05
CA LEU A 637 35.36 27.58 -21.30
C LEU A 637 34.76 27.84 -22.68
N ARG A 638 34.67 29.12 -23.07
CA ARG A 638 34.18 29.49 -24.40
C ARG A 638 35.04 28.89 -25.51
N LYS A 639 36.37 28.95 -25.37
CA LYS A 639 37.31 28.34 -26.32
C LYS A 639 37.20 26.81 -26.33
N PHE A 640 37.05 26.20 -25.15
CA PHE A 640 36.85 24.76 -25.01
C PHE A 640 35.59 24.27 -25.74
N LEU A 641 34.49 24.99 -25.62
CA LEU A 641 33.22 24.68 -26.29
C LEU A 641 33.16 25.11 -27.76
N GLY A 642 34.19 25.80 -28.27
CA GLY A 642 34.19 26.38 -29.62
C GLY A 642 33.13 27.46 -29.83
N SER A 643 32.71 28.13 -28.75
CA SER A 643 31.66 29.15 -28.77
C SER A 643 32.22 30.55 -29.02
N THR A 644 31.34 31.49 -29.37
CA THR A 644 31.71 32.89 -29.63
C THR A 644 31.06 33.85 -28.63
N THR A 645 31.47 35.12 -28.66
CA THR A 645 30.80 36.16 -27.87
C THR A 645 29.42 36.47 -28.47
N ILE A 646 28.43 36.64 -27.61
CA ILE A 646 27.08 37.09 -27.98
C ILE A 646 26.84 38.52 -27.51
N GLY A 647 26.15 39.30 -28.34
CA GLY A 647 25.67 40.63 -27.98
C GLY A 647 24.33 40.58 -27.26
N MET A 648 23.88 41.72 -26.72
CA MET A 648 22.59 41.82 -26.02
C MET A 648 21.40 41.41 -26.89
N ALA A 649 21.39 41.82 -28.17
CA ALA A 649 20.32 41.45 -29.10
C ALA A 649 20.25 39.93 -29.32
N ASP A 650 21.40 39.27 -29.39
CA ASP A 650 21.47 37.81 -29.57
C ASP A 650 20.97 37.09 -28.31
N SER A 651 21.28 37.60 -27.12
CA SER A 651 20.75 37.07 -25.85
C SER A 651 19.22 37.16 -25.76
N VAL A 652 18.62 38.24 -26.26
CA VAL A 652 17.15 38.39 -26.31
C VAL A 652 16.54 37.36 -27.26
N VAL A 653 17.14 37.16 -28.43
CA VAL A 653 16.68 36.14 -29.39
C VAL A 653 16.77 34.75 -28.77
N ILE A 654 17.89 34.41 -28.14
CA ILE A 654 18.09 33.14 -27.43
C ILE A 654 17.01 32.92 -26.36
N ALA A 655 16.73 33.94 -25.54
CA ALA A 655 15.73 33.84 -24.49
C ALA A 655 14.30 33.66 -25.06
N ALA A 656 13.96 34.42 -26.11
CA ALA A 656 12.66 34.33 -26.76
C ALA A 656 12.46 32.97 -27.45
N SER A 657 13.48 32.48 -28.16
CA SER A 657 13.44 31.18 -28.84
C SER A 657 13.44 30.01 -27.86
N ALA A 658 14.02 30.16 -26.68
CA ALA A 658 13.95 29.18 -25.60
C ALA A 658 12.59 29.17 -24.87
N ALA A 659 11.92 30.32 -24.76
CA ALA A 659 10.61 30.44 -24.11
C ALA A 659 9.43 30.03 -25.01
N ALA A 660 9.54 30.18 -26.33
CA ALA A 660 8.45 29.86 -27.24
C ALA A 660 7.99 28.38 -27.19
N PRO A 661 8.89 27.37 -27.15
CA PRO A 661 8.50 25.96 -27.10
C PRO A 661 7.64 25.61 -25.89
N ILE A 662 7.95 26.15 -24.70
CA ILE A 662 7.17 25.87 -23.49
C ILE A 662 5.76 26.46 -23.56
N LEU A 663 5.61 27.66 -24.13
CA LEU A 663 4.29 28.27 -24.32
C LEU A 663 3.42 27.41 -25.25
N CYS A 664 3.98 26.95 -26.37
CA CYS A 664 3.28 26.06 -27.30
C CYS A 664 2.88 24.73 -26.60
N ASN A 665 3.80 24.13 -25.86
CA ASN A 665 3.56 22.86 -25.16
C ASN A 665 2.47 22.98 -24.10
N GLU A 666 2.50 24.02 -23.28
CA GLU A 666 1.53 24.23 -22.21
C GLU A 666 0.14 24.59 -22.75
N LEU A 667 0.04 25.31 -23.87
CA LEU A 667 -1.25 25.56 -24.54
C LEU A 667 -1.89 24.28 -25.06
N VAL A 668 -1.10 23.39 -25.68
CA VAL A 668 -1.59 22.09 -26.16
C VAL A 668 -2.02 21.19 -25.00
N LYS A 669 -1.28 21.22 -23.90
CA LYS A 669 -1.58 20.47 -22.67
C LYS A 669 -2.89 20.94 -22.03
N GLU A 670 -3.09 22.25 -21.88
CA GLU A 670 -4.33 22.83 -21.36
C GLU A 670 -5.55 22.48 -22.24
N ALA A 671 -5.40 22.53 -23.56
CA ALA A 671 -6.47 22.12 -24.49
C ALA A 671 -6.83 20.63 -24.34
N GLY A 672 -5.85 19.77 -24.08
CA GLY A 672 -6.05 18.35 -23.80
C GLY A 672 -6.74 18.10 -22.46
N ALA A 673 -6.34 18.81 -21.39
CA ALA A 673 -6.93 18.70 -20.06
C ALA A 673 -8.43 19.07 -20.08
N ARG A 674 -8.79 20.15 -20.78
CA ARG A 674 -10.19 20.58 -20.94
C ARG A 674 -11.06 19.55 -21.68
N LYS A 675 -10.50 18.83 -22.65
CA LYS A 675 -11.22 17.73 -23.33
C LYS A 675 -11.48 16.54 -22.40
N ARG A 676 -10.51 16.17 -21.55
CA ARG A 676 -10.65 15.04 -20.60
C ARG A 676 -11.70 15.30 -19.52
N LEU A 677 -11.76 16.53 -19.00
CA LEU A 677 -12.78 16.94 -18.03
C LEU A 677 -14.20 16.84 -18.60
N LYS A 678 -14.40 17.13 -19.89
CA LYS A 678 -15.70 16.98 -20.57
C LYS A 678 -16.13 15.52 -20.78
N THR A 679 -15.18 14.57 -20.83
CA THR A 679 -15.45 13.13 -21.04
C THR A 679 -15.58 12.31 -19.75
N HIS A 680 -15.40 12.93 -18.57
CA HIS A 680 -15.47 12.26 -17.27
C HIS A 680 -16.63 12.75 -16.38
N ILE A 681 -17.60 13.46 -16.95
CA ILE A 681 -18.91 13.63 -16.31
C ILE A 681 -19.65 12.30 -16.53
N PRO A 682 -20.01 11.54 -15.47
CA PRO A 682 -20.86 10.37 -15.60
C PRO A 682 -22.16 10.77 -16.31
N GLN A 683 -22.65 9.97 -17.26
CA GLN A 683 -23.93 10.22 -17.94
C GLN A 683 -25.09 10.39 -16.95
N ASP A 684 -24.96 9.88 -15.72
CA ASP A 684 -25.92 10.05 -14.63
C ASP A 684 -26.04 11.50 -14.10
N MET A 685 -25.08 12.39 -14.39
CA MET A 685 -25.15 13.82 -14.03
C MET A 685 -25.58 14.74 -15.19
N GLN A 686 -25.68 14.24 -16.42
CA GLN A 686 -26.24 15.03 -17.52
C GLN A 686 -27.77 15.07 -17.46
N ASN A 687 -28.41 14.03 -16.94
CA ASN A 687 -29.86 13.99 -16.81
C ASN A 687 -30.42 14.88 -15.67
N THR A 688 -29.59 15.40 -14.77
CA THR A 688 -30.03 16.34 -13.72
C THR A 688 -29.89 17.80 -14.11
N THR A 689 -29.10 18.12 -15.14
CA THR A 689 -28.98 19.50 -15.64
C THR A 689 -30.06 19.82 -16.68
N ASP A 690 -30.51 18.84 -17.46
CA ASP A 690 -31.65 19.02 -18.39
C ASP A 690 -33.01 19.15 -17.67
N ILE A 691 -33.11 18.75 -16.39
CA ILE A 691 -34.34 18.90 -15.60
C ILE A 691 -34.42 20.28 -14.92
N SER A 692 -33.29 20.90 -14.55
CA SER A 692 -33.30 22.24 -13.96
C SER A 692 -33.59 23.35 -14.98
N ASP A 693 -33.26 23.12 -16.25
CA ASP A 693 -33.57 24.08 -17.33
C ASP A 693 -35.02 23.93 -17.83
N ALA A 694 -35.62 22.73 -17.71
CA ALA A 694 -37.04 22.50 -18.01
C ALA A 694 -38.01 23.01 -16.93
N GLU A 695 -37.58 23.14 -15.67
CA GLU A 695 -38.43 23.71 -14.60
C GLU A 695 -38.48 25.24 -14.61
N ASN A 696 -37.55 25.94 -15.29
CA ASN A 696 -37.56 27.40 -15.41
C ASN A 696 -38.39 27.93 -16.60
N GLU A 697 -38.76 27.09 -17.57
CA GLU A 697 -39.63 27.49 -18.69
C GLU A 697 -41.14 27.39 -18.38
N HIS A 698 -41.53 26.78 -17.25
CA HIS A 698 -42.94 26.63 -16.86
C HIS A 698 -43.47 27.65 -15.84
N THR A 699 -42.67 28.63 -15.40
CA THR A 699 -43.10 29.71 -14.49
C THR A 699 -43.27 31.09 -15.14
N ASN A 700 -43.27 31.19 -16.47
CA ASN A 700 -43.66 32.39 -17.19
C ASN A 700 -44.65 32.05 -18.32
N ASN A 701 -45.91 31.80 -17.94
CA ASN A 701 -47.09 32.05 -18.77
C ASN A 701 -48.33 32.20 -17.90
#